data_AF-A0A1F8SDP3-F1
#
_entry.id   AF-A0A1F8SDP3-F1
#
_cell.length_a   1.000
_cell.length_b   1.000
_cell.length_c   1.000
_cell.angle_alpha   90.00
_cell.angle_beta   90.00
_cell.angle_gamma   90.00
#
_symmetry.space_group_name_H-M   'P 1'
#
loop_
_entity.id
_entity.type
_entity.pdbx_description
1 polymer ?
#
loop_
_entity_poly.entity_id
_entity_poly.type
_entity_poly.pdbx_seq_one_letter_code
_entity_poly.pdbx_strand_id
1 'polypeptide(L)'
;MTISIAAQDAALDLRLMEVLPEGWTVVNAQGGAVSPDGGTVQWTLGDIGADASLDRRLTLRAPDAVPGAPVADARFAVRLDHSTGTIAGPDLELRVAPELVVEHVTFARIAPVTHQALYEAQDAPLLGVQPLDSLRVRLQVRNADLVAAALEPWLEIRAIGSAAWQPLATESEVGAPFYLGTEWRPAPGGRGTIVGPAEEAIAVGDLRTRDRDDPTQTALAGRRLMGRQTSPRLTIPGDAYTEVEFTVRATIDAPYASAYELRLTDAGDPLPGAVTARLSVGSRLPLRLSPGQRDGVPVPGPDEATAPAAWSAVDHPLVTPDAIRATIATAPAEPRYRLAVATVPTPPVEFPLAAPGDSPHGPDMSLVSDTCAACHRGHTAAGPNLLAQPMPQSTLCFTCHGGVGSSLDVKSQYTDPAVPANDAATRSNYRHDALAPSNHVSATVDEFGGISNRHSECGDCHNSHIATSTLSSQTATGWTVSGRQTSISGVAVTNSAAGTAPTYTLLTGEAGSQPTREYEVCFKCHSGWTVLPSNAGQPPSRQALDKAIEFNPSNASYHPVEAAGTNTTQAMTDSLVGTSPYKQWNFTTSSTVRCVNCHGDPRKYDATTPPAAGADLAPHTSEYRGLLLQDYRDRVLKSSIEGYAAADFALCYLCHAEEPFLNQSSSATNFRLHREHVDGLAGAGSGGIDIDTAGAGQGNAVCAECHFRIHSTALRVAPQDAYPRLINFAPNVQPLGGTLSWESRAGGGSCTLVCHGKDHNGTNY
;
A
#
# COMPACT_ATOMS: atom_id res chain seq x y z
N MET A 1 -61.38 18.01 8.94
CA MET A 1 -61.73 19.12 9.84
C MET A 1 -63.14 18.92 10.38
N THR A 2 -63.37 19.24 11.66
CA THR A 2 -64.72 19.25 12.28
C THR A 2 -64.96 20.63 12.87
N ILE A 3 -66.09 21.23 12.54
CA ILE A 3 -66.54 22.52 13.06
C ILE A 3 -67.75 22.26 13.94
N SER A 4 -67.64 22.63 15.22
CA SER A 4 -68.70 22.46 16.21
C SER A 4 -69.32 23.81 16.54
N ILE A 5 -70.65 23.89 16.50
CA ILE A 5 -71.43 25.07 16.83
C ILE A 5 -72.31 24.74 18.02
N ALA A 6 -72.26 25.56 19.06
CA ALA A 6 -73.14 25.46 20.22
C ALA A 6 -73.88 26.79 20.41
N ALA A 7 -75.19 26.73 20.59
CA ALA A 7 -76.03 27.90 20.84
C ALA A 7 -76.50 27.92 22.29
N GLN A 8 -76.32 29.06 22.97
CA GLN A 8 -76.86 29.27 24.32
C GLN A 8 -78.33 29.71 24.27
N ASP A 9 -78.68 30.53 23.26
CA ASP A 9 -80.05 30.99 23.01
C ASP A 9 -80.53 30.52 21.62
N ALA A 10 -81.85 30.51 21.40
CA ALA A 10 -82.40 30.16 20.09
C ALA A 10 -81.93 31.14 19.01
N ALA A 11 -81.47 30.61 17.87
CA ALA A 11 -80.93 31.39 16.77
C ALA A 11 -81.61 31.02 15.45
N LEU A 12 -81.98 32.05 14.68
CA LEU A 12 -82.78 31.92 13.46
C LEU A 12 -81.94 32.23 12.20
N ASP A 13 -82.22 31.49 11.12
CA ASP A 13 -81.56 31.54 9.81
C ASP A 13 -80.02 31.45 9.87
N LEU A 14 -79.52 30.40 10.52
CA LEU A 14 -78.08 30.20 10.66
C LEU A 14 -77.43 29.68 9.38
N ARG A 15 -76.28 30.29 9.03
CA ARG A 15 -75.40 29.83 7.93
C ARG A 15 -73.96 29.81 8.40
N LEU A 16 -73.34 28.64 8.31
CA LEU A 16 -71.92 28.46 8.57
C LEU A 16 -71.14 28.60 7.27
N MET A 17 -70.09 29.42 7.25
CA MET A 17 -69.16 29.56 6.14
C MET A 17 -67.73 29.27 6.60
N GLU A 18 -67.03 28.44 5.84
CA GLU A 18 -65.61 28.15 6.01
C GLU A 18 -64.86 28.66 4.78
N VAL A 19 -63.88 29.55 4.98
CA VAL A 19 -63.02 30.07 3.91
C VAL A 19 -61.77 29.21 3.80
N LEU A 20 -61.51 28.67 2.61
CA LEU A 20 -60.37 27.80 2.35
C LEU A 20 -59.18 28.59 1.80
N PRO A 21 -57.94 28.27 2.21
CA PRO A 21 -56.74 28.82 1.60
C PRO A 21 -56.62 28.43 0.13
N GLU A 22 -55.92 29.25 -0.65
CA GLU A 22 -55.63 28.97 -2.06
C GLU A 22 -54.93 27.61 -2.24
N GLY A 23 -55.34 26.85 -3.27
CA GLY A 23 -54.76 25.54 -3.61
C GLY A 23 -55.35 24.34 -2.84
N TRP A 24 -56.13 24.56 -1.77
CA TRP A 24 -56.82 23.46 -1.08
C TRP A 24 -58.08 23.03 -1.82
N THR A 25 -58.33 21.72 -1.85
CA THR A 25 -59.48 21.15 -2.56
C THR A 25 -60.44 20.43 -1.62
N VAL A 26 -61.74 20.64 -1.81
CA VAL A 26 -62.78 19.96 -1.04
C VAL A 26 -62.98 18.55 -1.57
N VAL A 27 -62.67 17.55 -0.74
CA VAL A 27 -62.90 16.14 -1.06
C VAL A 27 -64.33 15.74 -0.71
N ASN A 28 -64.85 16.23 0.42
CA ASN A 28 -66.24 15.98 0.84
C ASN A 28 -66.71 17.05 1.84
N ALA A 29 -67.78 17.77 1.51
CA ALA A 29 -68.36 18.83 2.33
C ALA A 29 -69.50 18.40 3.27
N GLN A 30 -69.88 17.10 3.29
CA GLN A 30 -70.98 16.54 4.10
C GLN A 30 -72.20 17.47 4.23
N GLY A 31 -72.88 17.74 3.10
CA GLY A 31 -74.10 18.56 3.06
C GLY A 31 -73.87 20.08 2.95
N GLY A 32 -72.62 20.53 2.89
CA GLY A 32 -72.26 21.91 2.57
C GLY A 32 -72.21 22.16 1.06
N ALA A 33 -72.57 23.37 0.65
CA ALA A 33 -72.41 23.85 -0.72
C ALA A 33 -71.03 24.47 -0.90
N VAL A 34 -70.26 23.98 -1.87
CA VAL A 34 -68.94 24.51 -2.22
C VAL A 34 -69.10 25.60 -3.27
N SER A 35 -68.43 26.73 -3.10
CA SER A 35 -68.45 27.83 -4.08
C SER A 35 -67.85 27.40 -5.44
N PRO A 36 -68.23 28.04 -6.56
CA PRO A 36 -67.73 27.67 -7.89
C PRO A 36 -66.20 27.75 -8.06
N ASP A 37 -65.55 28.63 -7.30
CA ASP A 37 -64.09 28.77 -7.24
C ASP A 37 -63.42 27.82 -6.23
N GLY A 38 -64.21 27.03 -5.49
CA GLY A 38 -63.73 26.10 -4.47
C GLY A 38 -63.24 26.76 -3.17
N GLY A 39 -63.23 28.09 -3.08
CA GLY A 39 -62.63 28.84 -1.97
C GLY A 39 -63.49 28.96 -0.71
N THR A 40 -64.74 28.51 -0.73
CA THR A 40 -65.63 28.57 0.45
C THR A 40 -66.58 27.39 0.50
N VAL A 41 -66.86 26.91 1.70
CA VAL A 41 -67.91 25.91 1.97
C VAL A 41 -68.97 26.52 2.87
N GLN A 42 -70.23 26.49 2.44
CA GLN A 42 -71.36 27.03 3.19
C GLN A 42 -72.35 25.92 3.59
N TRP A 43 -72.74 25.88 4.85
CA TRP A 43 -73.85 25.05 5.34
C TRP A 43 -75.01 25.93 5.79
N THR A 44 -76.21 25.69 5.24
CA THR A 44 -77.45 26.29 5.76
C THR A 44 -77.95 25.41 6.91
N LEU A 45 -77.97 25.96 8.11
CA LEU A 45 -78.32 25.24 9.34
C LEU A 45 -79.77 25.49 9.75
N GLY A 46 -80.37 26.59 9.29
CA GLY A 46 -81.75 26.97 9.64
C GLY A 46 -81.86 27.46 11.08
N ASP A 47 -83.03 27.25 11.67
CA ASP A 47 -83.31 27.67 13.04
C ASP A 47 -82.87 26.58 14.03
N ILE A 48 -82.15 26.98 15.08
CA ILE A 48 -81.72 26.06 16.15
C ILE A 48 -82.23 26.57 17.50
N GLY A 49 -82.64 25.63 18.36
CA GLY A 49 -83.11 25.94 19.71
C GLY A 49 -81.99 26.34 20.66
N ALA A 50 -82.37 26.92 21.80
CA ALA A 50 -81.44 27.14 22.91
C ALA A 50 -80.80 25.81 23.36
N ASP A 51 -79.54 25.88 23.78
CA ASP A 51 -78.70 24.75 24.19
C ASP A 51 -78.42 23.68 23.11
N ALA A 52 -78.72 23.96 21.84
CA ALA A 52 -78.45 23.03 20.74
C ALA A 52 -76.97 23.02 20.34
N SER A 53 -76.44 21.84 19.98
CA SER A 53 -75.09 21.67 19.42
C SER A 53 -75.13 20.91 18.10
N LEU A 54 -74.34 21.36 17.13
CA LEU A 54 -74.25 20.79 15.78
C LEU A 54 -72.80 20.66 15.35
N ASP A 55 -72.47 19.54 14.71
CA ASP A 55 -71.18 19.35 14.07
C ASP A 55 -71.31 19.37 12.55
N ARG A 56 -70.36 20.02 11.87
CA ARG A 56 -70.16 19.92 10.43
C ARG A 56 -68.76 19.42 10.16
N ARG A 57 -68.66 18.41 9.28
CA ARG A 57 -67.37 17.80 8.92
C ARG A 57 -67.04 18.12 7.48
N LEU A 58 -65.79 18.45 7.27
CA LEU A 58 -65.21 18.76 5.97
C LEU A 58 -63.94 17.94 5.79
N THR A 59 -63.88 17.19 4.70
CA THR A 59 -62.66 16.51 4.25
C THR A 59 -62.03 17.33 3.14
N LEU A 60 -60.77 17.72 3.35
CA LEU A 60 -59.99 18.53 2.44
C LEU A 60 -58.76 17.74 1.97
N ARG A 61 -58.25 18.11 0.81
CA ARG A 61 -56.94 17.71 0.30
C ARG A 61 -56.07 18.95 0.16
N ALA A 62 -54.90 18.91 0.79
CA ALA A 62 -53.87 19.93 0.65
C ALA A 62 -53.41 20.01 -0.82
N PRO A 63 -52.93 21.18 -1.29
CA PRO A 63 -52.26 21.26 -2.58
C PRO A 63 -51.10 20.26 -2.64
N ASP A 64 -50.85 19.67 -3.81
CA ASP A 64 -49.67 18.83 -4.00
C ASP A 64 -48.43 19.65 -3.63
N ALA A 65 -47.58 19.09 -2.76
CA ALA A 65 -46.33 19.72 -2.40
C ALA A 65 -45.50 19.88 -3.68
N VAL A 66 -45.18 21.13 -4.03
CA VAL A 66 -44.22 21.39 -5.12
C VAL A 66 -42.83 21.09 -4.55
N PRO A 67 -42.07 20.14 -5.13
CA PRO A 67 -40.70 19.88 -4.70
C PRO A 67 -39.90 21.19 -4.68
N GLY A 68 -39.28 21.52 -3.55
CA GLY A 68 -38.51 22.76 -3.38
C GLY A 68 -39.29 23.99 -2.88
N ALA A 69 -40.61 23.93 -2.70
CA ALA A 69 -41.37 25.06 -2.17
C ALA A 69 -41.20 25.23 -0.64
N PRO A 70 -41.19 26.48 -0.12
CA PRO A 70 -41.15 26.73 1.31
C PRO A 70 -42.42 26.22 1.99
N VAL A 71 -42.28 25.98 3.30
CA VAL A 71 -43.38 25.69 4.22
C VAL A 71 -44.54 26.67 4.00
N ALA A 72 -45.74 26.16 3.72
CA ALA A 72 -46.94 26.98 3.55
C ALA A 72 -47.78 26.92 4.83
N ASP A 73 -47.98 28.08 5.46
CA ASP A 73 -48.95 28.23 6.54
C ASP A 73 -50.34 28.44 5.91
N ALA A 74 -51.26 27.50 6.18
CA ALA A 74 -52.63 27.48 5.70
C ALA A 74 -53.57 27.91 6.82
N ARG A 75 -54.25 29.05 6.66
CA ARG A 75 -55.21 29.58 7.64
C ARG A 75 -56.65 29.33 7.21
N PHE A 76 -57.36 28.55 8.01
CA PHE A 76 -58.78 28.24 7.88
C PHE A 76 -59.57 29.16 8.80
N ALA A 77 -60.52 29.88 8.23
CA ALA A 77 -61.31 30.87 8.95
C ALA A 77 -62.79 30.52 8.83
N VAL A 78 -63.43 30.38 9.98
CA VAL A 78 -64.85 30.05 10.07
C VAL A 78 -65.67 31.27 10.47
N ARG A 79 -66.86 31.40 9.88
CA ARG A 79 -67.81 32.47 10.17
C ARG A 79 -69.22 31.89 10.28
N LEU A 80 -69.99 32.38 11.23
CA LEU A 80 -71.39 32.02 11.43
C LEU A 80 -72.28 33.25 11.23
N ASP A 81 -73.15 33.23 10.23
CA ASP A 81 -74.15 34.25 9.99
C ASP A 81 -75.48 33.87 10.62
N HIS A 82 -76.16 34.84 11.22
CA HIS A 82 -77.51 34.72 11.79
C HIS A 82 -78.36 35.93 11.41
N SER A 83 -79.68 35.83 11.59
CA SER A 83 -80.65 36.88 11.21
C SER A 83 -80.38 38.30 11.73
N THR A 84 -79.55 38.47 12.77
CA THR A 84 -79.25 39.76 13.40
C THR A 84 -77.77 40.15 13.35
N GLY A 85 -76.90 39.34 12.73
CA GLY A 85 -75.46 39.61 12.69
C GLY A 85 -74.58 38.46 12.21
N THR A 86 -73.27 38.65 12.34
CA THR A 86 -72.24 37.71 11.94
C THR A 86 -71.25 37.52 13.09
N ILE A 87 -70.89 36.27 13.37
CA ILE A 87 -69.90 35.89 14.38
C ILE A 87 -68.69 35.29 13.67
N ALA A 88 -67.50 35.83 13.91
CA ALA A 88 -66.25 35.19 13.50
C ALA A 88 -65.92 34.08 14.51
N GLY A 89 -65.61 32.88 14.01
CA GLY A 89 -65.12 31.78 14.83
C GLY A 89 -63.59 31.76 14.91
N PRO A 90 -63.02 30.73 15.57
CA PRO A 90 -61.58 30.60 15.71
C PRO A 90 -60.90 30.30 14.36
N ASP A 91 -59.70 30.84 14.19
CA ASP A 91 -58.82 30.44 13.09
C ASP A 91 -58.11 29.12 13.41
N LEU A 92 -57.94 28.28 12.40
CA LEU A 92 -57.06 27.11 12.45
C LEU A 92 -55.88 27.35 11.49
N GLU A 93 -54.67 27.37 12.03
CA GLU A 93 -53.43 27.44 11.24
C GLU A 93 -52.80 26.05 11.12
N LEU A 94 -52.53 25.62 9.88
CA LEU A 94 -51.89 24.35 9.56
C LEU A 94 -50.62 24.61 8.76
N ARG A 95 -49.53 23.95 9.16
CA ARG A 95 -48.23 24.06 8.48
C ARG A 95 -48.02 22.86 7.56
N VAL A 96 -47.83 23.11 6.26
CA VAL A 96 -47.49 22.05 5.29
C VAL A 96 -45.97 22.05 5.10
N ALA A 97 -45.29 21.06 5.67
CA ALA A 97 -43.83 20.90 5.60
C ALA A 97 -43.41 20.07 4.37
N PRO A 98 -42.19 20.29 3.82
CA PRO A 98 -41.63 19.41 2.81
C PRO A 98 -41.37 18.02 3.38
N GLU A 99 -41.47 17.00 2.53
CA GLU A 99 -41.36 15.58 2.89
C GLU A 99 -40.01 15.25 3.55
N LEU A 100 -38.90 15.78 3.04
CA LEU A 100 -37.56 15.57 3.58
C LEU A 100 -36.89 16.89 3.99
N VAL A 101 -36.32 16.91 5.19
CA VAL A 101 -35.61 18.06 5.76
C VAL A 101 -34.20 17.65 6.18
N VAL A 102 -33.22 18.53 5.97
CA VAL A 102 -31.87 18.41 6.49
C VAL A 102 -31.63 19.55 7.47
N GLU A 103 -31.59 19.24 8.77
CA GLU A 103 -31.56 20.24 9.84
C GLU A 103 -30.17 20.42 10.45
N HIS A 104 -29.35 19.37 10.42
CA HIS A 104 -28.05 19.36 11.09
C HIS A 104 -26.95 18.74 10.25
N VAL A 105 -25.74 19.27 10.42
CA VAL A 105 -24.52 18.72 9.83
C VAL A 105 -23.43 18.54 10.87
N THR A 106 -22.70 17.44 10.78
CA THR A 106 -21.49 17.21 11.57
C THR A 106 -20.31 16.90 10.65
N PHE A 107 -19.19 17.60 10.82
CA PHE A 107 -17.94 17.25 10.16
C PHE A 107 -17.12 16.27 11.00
N ALA A 108 -16.24 15.52 10.35
CA ALA A 108 -15.16 14.83 11.05
C ALA A 108 -13.85 14.96 10.28
N ARG A 109 -12.74 15.01 11.02
CA ARG A 109 -11.40 14.81 10.46
C ARG A 109 -11.04 13.35 10.57
N ILE A 110 -10.52 12.76 9.50
CA ILE A 110 -9.96 11.42 9.57
C ILE A 110 -8.51 11.55 10.03
N ALA A 111 -8.21 10.99 11.20
CA ALA A 111 -6.87 10.99 11.77
C ALA A 111 -5.92 10.24 10.81
N PRO A 112 -4.84 10.89 10.34
CA PRO A 112 -4.11 10.36 9.21
C PRO A 112 -3.23 9.12 9.51
N VAL A 113 -2.96 8.79 10.78
CA VAL A 113 -2.26 7.53 11.20
C VAL A 113 -3.24 6.44 11.60
N THR A 114 -4.18 6.77 12.48
CA THR A 114 -5.07 5.77 13.09
C THR A 114 -6.30 5.50 12.24
N HIS A 115 -6.53 6.31 11.21
CA HIS A 115 -7.76 6.32 10.40
C HIS A 115 -9.03 6.50 11.24
N GLN A 116 -8.90 7.05 12.45
CA GLN A 116 -10.03 7.33 13.34
C GLN A 116 -10.70 8.65 12.94
N ALA A 117 -12.00 8.63 12.74
CA ALA A 117 -12.78 9.85 12.53
C ALA A 117 -13.01 10.60 13.85
N LEU A 118 -12.48 11.82 13.94
CA LEU A 118 -12.69 12.77 15.03
C LEU A 118 -13.80 13.75 14.61
N TYR A 119 -15.00 13.54 15.15
CA TYR A 119 -16.17 14.36 14.83
C TYR A 119 -16.11 15.70 15.57
N GLU A 120 -16.41 16.76 14.84
CA GLU A 120 -16.63 18.09 15.36
C GLU A 120 -17.98 18.16 16.10
N ALA A 121 -18.24 19.29 16.77
CA ALA A 121 -19.57 19.55 17.33
C ALA A 121 -20.61 19.69 16.20
N GLN A 122 -21.86 19.31 16.51
CA GLN A 122 -22.99 19.49 15.60
C GLN A 122 -23.08 20.96 15.14
N ASP A 123 -23.29 21.15 13.84
CA ASP A 123 -23.41 22.43 13.13
C ASP A 123 -22.16 23.33 13.18
N ALA A 124 -21.03 22.82 13.71
CA ALA A 124 -19.78 23.55 13.69
C ALA A 124 -19.15 23.55 12.29
N PRO A 125 -18.62 24.70 11.82
CA PRO A 125 -17.87 24.74 10.56
C PRO A 125 -16.53 24.03 10.68
N LEU A 126 -16.04 23.46 9.58
CA LEU A 126 -14.71 22.85 9.52
C LEU A 126 -13.66 23.87 9.06
N LEU A 127 -12.77 24.28 9.96
CA LEU A 127 -11.81 25.36 9.70
C LEU A 127 -10.40 24.86 9.40
N GLY A 128 -9.67 25.52 8.51
CA GLY A 128 -8.25 25.22 8.31
C GLY A 128 -7.97 23.88 7.63
N VAL A 129 -8.86 23.42 6.76
CA VAL A 129 -8.62 22.28 5.87
C VAL A 129 -7.37 22.57 5.04
N GLN A 130 -6.42 21.65 5.00
CA GLN A 130 -5.27 21.75 4.11
C GLN A 130 -5.53 20.97 2.83
N PRO A 131 -4.89 21.34 1.70
CA PRO A 131 -4.86 20.49 0.53
C PRO A 131 -4.54 19.05 0.92
N LEU A 132 -5.29 18.11 0.34
CA LEU A 132 -5.11 16.66 0.46
C LEU A 132 -5.58 16.10 1.82
N ASP A 133 -6.25 16.90 2.65
CA ASP A 133 -6.95 16.41 3.84
C ASP A 133 -8.14 15.50 3.47
N SER A 134 -8.36 14.46 4.28
CA SER A 134 -9.53 13.59 4.22
C SER A 134 -10.49 13.91 5.37
N LEU A 135 -11.75 14.17 5.04
CA LEU A 135 -12.78 14.58 5.98
C LEU A 135 -14.09 13.83 5.72
N ARG A 136 -14.96 13.81 6.72
CA ARG A 136 -16.34 13.33 6.57
C ARG A 136 -17.30 14.48 6.75
N VAL A 137 -18.37 14.49 5.97
CA VAL A 137 -19.53 15.36 6.16
C VAL A 137 -20.75 14.47 6.36
N ARG A 138 -21.41 14.63 7.51
CA ARG A 138 -22.54 13.83 7.95
C ARG A 138 -23.76 14.71 8.08
N LEU A 139 -24.80 14.43 7.31
CA LEU A 139 -26.03 15.22 7.23
C LEU A 139 -27.18 14.41 7.80
N GLN A 140 -27.90 14.98 8.77
CA GLN A 140 -29.12 14.37 9.29
C GLN A 140 -30.25 14.59 8.28
N VAL A 141 -30.99 13.52 7.97
CA VAL A 141 -32.17 13.58 7.11
C VAL A 141 -33.37 13.15 7.93
N ARG A 142 -34.39 14.00 7.96
CA ARG A 142 -35.64 13.78 8.67
C ARG A 142 -36.79 13.76 7.69
N ASN A 143 -37.69 12.79 7.85
CA ASN A 143 -38.98 12.81 7.18
C ASN A 143 -40.00 13.50 8.08
N ALA A 144 -40.43 14.70 7.68
CA ALA A 144 -41.37 15.51 8.44
C ALA A 144 -42.84 15.22 8.09
N ASP A 145 -43.09 14.29 7.17
CA ASP A 145 -44.41 13.78 6.80
C ASP A 145 -44.69 12.43 7.51
N LEU A 146 -45.94 11.96 7.44
CA LEU A 146 -46.39 10.65 7.87
C LEU A 146 -46.28 9.59 6.75
N VAL A 147 -46.07 10.03 5.51
CA VAL A 147 -45.85 9.13 4.36
C VAL A 147 -44.36 8.83 4.20
N ALA A 148 -44.04 7.59 3.85
CA ALA A 148 -42.65 7.20 3.61
C ALA A 148 -42.09 7.86 2.35
N ALA A 149 -40.89 8.42 2.48
CA ALA A 149 -40.14 9.10 1.45
C ALA A 149 -39.00 8.22 0.93
N ALA A 150 -38.52 8.52 -0.27
CA ALA A 150 -37.31 7.91 -0.83
C ALA A 150 -36.27 8.99 -1.14
N LEU A 151 -35.02 8.76 -0.75
CA LEU A 151 -33.89 9.66 -1.01
C LEU A 151 -32.80 8.95 -1.79
N GLU A 152 -32.34 9.56 -2.88
CA GLU A 152 -31.11 9.23 -3.59
C GLU A 152 -30.04 10.30 -3.29
N PRO A 153 -29.21 10.09 -2.25
CA PRO A 153 -28.41 11.18 -1.70
C PRO A 153 -27.25 11.58 -2.60
N TRP A 154 -27.16 12.86 -2.94
CA TRP A 154 -26.04 13.45 -3.67
C TRP A 154 -25.42 14.58 -2.86
N LEU A 155 -24.10 14.74 -2.93
CA LEU A 155 -23.38 15.85 -2.29
C LEU A 155 -22.91 16.85 -3.33
N GLU A 156 -23.33 18.10 -3.15
CA GLU A 156 -22.92 19.23 -3.97
C GLU A 156 -22.10 20.24 -3.18
N ILE A 157 -21.25 20.97 -3.89
CA ILE A 157 -20.37 22.01 -3.34
C ILE A 157 -20.50 23.32 -4.13
N ARG A 158 -20.25 24.43 -3.45
CA ARG A 158 -19.97 25.73 -4.09
C ARG A 158 -18.96 26.53 -3.28
N ALA A 159 -18.22 27.42 -3.95
CA ALA A 159 -17.46 28.46 -3.26
C ALA A 159 -18.42 29.48 -2.64
N ILE A 160 -18.14 29.94 -1.41
CA ILE A 160 -18.93 30.99 -0.77
C ILE A 160 -18.86 32.27 -1.63
N GLY A 161 -20.03 32.79 -2.01
CA GLY A 161 -20.17 33.93 -2.93
C GLY A 161 -20.46 33.54 -4.38
N SER A 162 -20.38 32.25 -4.73
CA SER A 162 -20.87 31.73 -6.01
C SER A 162 -22.37 31.38 -5.95
N ALA A 163 -23.07 31.58 -7.07
CA ALA A 163 -24.47 31.17 -7.22
C ALA A 163 -24.62 29.70 -7.66
N ALA A 164 -23.62 29.14 -8.35
CA ALA A 164 -23.70 27.82 -8.95
C ALA A 164 -23.27 26.71 -7.98
N TRP A 165 -24.10 25.68 -7.87
CA TRP A 165 -23.81 24.41 -7.18
C TRP A 165 -23.30 23.38 -8.18
N GLN A 166 -22.38 22.53 -7.73
CA GLN A 166 -21.82 21.45 -8.55
C GLN A 166 -21.77 20.16 -7.74
N PRO A 167 -22.14 19.00 -8.32
CA PRO A 167 -21.93 17.72 -7.68
C PRO A 167 -20.43 17.47 -7.50
N LEU A 168 -20.04 16.92 -6.35
CA LEU A 168 -18.67 16.46 -6.17
C LEU A 168 -18.39 15.25 -7.08
N ALA A 169 -17.28 15.30 -7.81
CA ALA A 169 -16.78 14.18 -8.60
C ALA A 169 -16.40 13.00 -7.69
N THR A 170 -16.34 11.78 -8.24
CA THR A 170 -15.90 10.57 -7.50
C THR A 170 -14.41 10.31 -7.59
N GLU A 171 -13.70 11.14 -8.36
CA GLU A 171 -12.26 11.11 -8.55
C GLU A 171 -11.73 12.55 -8.56
N SER A 172 -10.43 12.71 -8.41
CA SER A 172 -9.79 14.03 -8.46
C SER A 172 -9.74 14.53 -9.90
N GLU A 173 -10.21 15.75 -10.13
CA GLU A 173 -10.24 16.41 -11.44
C GLU A 173 -9.43 17.71 -11.39
N VAL A 174 -8.77 18.06 -12.50
CA VAL A 174 -8.00 19.31 -12.61
C VAL A 174 -8.91 20.52 -12.33
N GLY A 175 -8.51 21.36 -11.40
CA GLY A 175 -9.22 22.58 -11.02
C GLY A 175 -10.40 22.36 -10.07
N ALA A 176 -10.75 21.12 -9.74
CA ALA A 176 -11.78 20.82 -8.75
C ALA A 176 -11.18 20.88 -7.34
N PRO A 177 -11.68 21.73 -6.43
CA PRO A 177 -11.08 21.90 -5.10
C PRO A 177 -11.37 20.73 -4.14
N PHE A 178 -12.41 19.95 -4.41
CA PHE A 178 -12.82 18.81 -3.59
C PHE A 178 -13.44 17.71 -4.45
N TYR A 179 -13.37 16.48 -3.98
CA TYR A 179 -14.05 15.33 -4.57
C TYR A 179 -14.45 14.30 -3.50
N LEU A 180 -15.29 13.33 -3.86
CA LEU A 180 -15.69 12.21 -3.00
C LEU A 180 -14.57 11.17 -2.98
N GLY A 181 -13.93 11.00 -1.82
CA GLY A 181 -12.76 10.15 -1.67
C GLY A 181 -13.06 8.76 -1.12
N THR A 182 -12.26 7.76 -1.53
CA THR A 182 -12.21 6.48 -0.83
C THR A 182 -11.55 6.64 0.55
N GLU A 183 -12.00 5.82 1.50
CA GLU A 183 -11.51 5.84 2.88
C GLU A 183 -10.68 4.60 3.19
N TRP A 184 -9.45 4.81 3.69
CA TRP A 184 -8.61 3.75 4.24
C TRP A 184 -8.99 3.45 5.68
N ARG A 185 -8.93 2.17 6.06
CA ARG A 185 -9.36 1.68 7.37
C ARG A 185 -8.38 0.66 7.93
N PRO A 186 -8.33 0.47 9.25
CA PRO A 186 -7.57 -0.63 9.85
C PRO A 186 -8.01 -1.97 9.26
N ALA A 187 -7.05 -2.83 8.90
CA ALA A 187 -7.35 -4.16 8.39
C ALA A 187 -7.99 -5.05 9.50
N PRO A 188 -8.89 -5.98 9.14
CA PRO A 188 -9.39 -6.97 10.08
C PRO A 188 -8.23 -7.74 10.74
N GLY A 189 -8.16 -7.73 12.08
CA GLY A 189 -7.04 -8.31 12.83
C GLY A 189 -5.93 -7.30 13.22
N GLY A 190 -6.09 -6.01 12.88
CA GLY A 190 -5.28 -4.92 13.42
C GLY A 190 -3.88 -4.77 12.81
N ARG A 191 -3.59 -5.45 11.70
CA ARG A 191 -2.31 -5.34 10.98
C ARG A 191 -2.48 -4.59 9.66
N GLY A 192 -2.02 -3.35 9.62
CA GLY A 192 -2.04 -2.51 8.42
C GLY A 192 -3.39 -1.84 8.19
N THR A 193 -3.50 -1.20 7.03
CA THR A 193 -4.72 -0.57 6.53
C THR A 193 -5.12 -1.14 5.19
N ILE A 194 -6.42 -1.13 4.90
CA ILE A 194 -7.01 -1.54 3.62
C ILE A 194 -7.95 -0.46 3.12
N VAL A 195 -8.22 -0.44 1.82
CA VAL A 195 -9.28 0.38 1.23
C VAL A 195 -10.63 -0.13 1.76
N GLY A 196 -11.43 0.78 2.32
CA GLY A 196 -12.78 0.49 2.81
C GLY A 196 -13.78 0.22 1.67
N PRO A 197 -14.95 -0.36 1.98
CA PRO A 197 -15.99 -0.56 0.96
C PRO A 197 -16.48 0.80 0.43
N ALA A 198 -17.03 0.82 -0.79
CA ALA A 198 -17.59 2.06 -1.35
C ALA A 198 -18.84 2.56 -0.60
N GLU A 199 -19.51 1.67 0.12
CA GLU A 199 -20.72 1.96 0.90
C GLU A 199 -20.80 1.06 2.14
N GLU A 200 -21.34 1.58 3.24
CA GLU A 200 -21.74 0.80 4.39
C GLU A 200 -22.89 1.43 5.19
N ALA A 201 -23.52 0.64 6.06
CA ALA A 201 -24.55 1.12 6.98
C ALA A 201 -23.94 1.85 8.20
N ILE A 202 -24.62 2.89 8.66
CA ILE A 202 -24.38 3.52 9.96
C ILE A 202 -25.41 2.92 10.93
N ALA A 203 -24.96 2.23 11.98
CA ALA A 203 -25.88 1.67 12.95
C ALA A 203 -26.66 2.78 13.68
N VAL A 204 -27.88 2.48 14.12
CA VAL A 204 -28.73 3.44 14.87
C VAL A 204 -28.00 3.99 16.12
N GLY A 205 -27.18 3.16 16.77
CA GLY A 205 -26.36 3.58 17.92
C GLY A 205 -25.22 4.55 17.59
N ASP A 206 -24.83 4.63 16.31
CA ASP A 206 -23.72 5.45 15.80
C ASP A 206 -24.20 6.76 15.15
N LEU A 207 -25.51 7.03 15.17
CA LEU A 207 -26.07 8.30 14.72
C LEU A 207 -25.56 9.43 15.64
N ARG A 208 -25.03 10.50 15.06
CA ARG A 208 -24.36 11.59 15.79
C ARG A 208 -25.35 12.66 16.22
N THR A 209 -26.33 12.88 15.39
CA THR A 209 -27.33 13.93 15.52
C THR A 209 -28.63 13.27 15.91
N ARG A 210 -29.13 13.59 17.11
CA ARG A 210 -30.48 13.22 17.52
C ARG A 210 -31.37 14.43 17.31
N ASP A 211 -32.50 14.23 16.66
CA ASP A 211 -33.58 15.21 16.76
C ASP A 211 -33.96 15.32 18.25
N ARG A 212 -33.85 16.53 18.81
CA ARG A 212 -34.20 16.82 20.21
C ARG A 212 -35.56 17.49 20.32
N ASP A 213 -36.13 17.90 19.20
CA ASP A 213 -37.38 18.64 19.13
C ASP A 213 -38.58 17.68 19.10
N ASP A 214 -38.38 16.45 18.61
CA ASP A 214 -39.36 15.36 18.71
C ASP A 214 -38.77 14.03 19.20
N PRO A 215 -38.96 13.66 20.49
CA PRO A 215 -38.48 12.39 21.03
C PRO A 215 -39.27 11.17 20.55
N THR A 216 -40.34 11.35 19.79
CA THR A 216 -41.22 10.27 19.31
C THR A 216 -40.79 9.71 17.96
N GLN A 217 -39.92 10.42 17.24
CA GLN A 217 -39.42 9.99 15.94
C GLN A 217 -38.61 8.70 15.99
N THR A 218 -38.77 7.90 14.94
CA THR A 218 -38.07 6.63 14.80
C THR A 218 -36.68 6.81 14.20
N ALA A 219 -35.64 6.41 14.92
CA ALA A 219 -34.27 6.41 14.41
C ALA A 219 -34.00 5.22 13.47
N LEU A 220 -33.42 5.47 12.31
CA LEU A 220 -33.09 4.47 11.31
C LEU A 220 -31.61 4.42 11.02
N ALA A 221 -31.13 3.23 10.64
CA ALA A 221 -29.75 3.07 10.20
C ALA A 221 -29.46 4.02 9.03
N GLY A 222 -28.32 4.70 9.12
CA GLY A 222 -27.85 5.63 8.10
C GLY A 222 -27.02 4.94 7.02
N ARG A 223 -26.46 5.76 6.12
CA ARG A 223 -25.53 5.31 5.07
C ARG A 223 -24.27 6.14 5.07
N ARG A 224 -23.13 5.48 4.89
CA ARG A 224 -21.84 6.11 4.63
C ARG A 224 -21.40 5.77 3.20
N LEU A 225 -21.05 6.80 2.43
CA LEU A 225 -20.58 6.73 1.06
C LEU A 225 -19.11 7.16 0.99
N MET A 226 -18.28 6.33 0.37
CA MET A 226 -16.82 6.51 0.27
C MET A 226 -16.41 6.33 -1.19
N GLY A 227 -16.10 7.42 -1.87
CA GLY A 227 -15.69 7.39 -3.29
C GLY A 227 -16.83 7.17 -4.28
N ARG A 228 -18.08 7.48 -3.91
CA ARG A 228 -19.24 7.40 -4.82
C ARG A 228 -20.27 8.48 -4.53
N GLN A 229 -20.91 8.96 -5.59
CA GLN A 229 -22.01 9.91 -5.53
C GLN A 229 -23.38 9.21 -5.40
N THR A 230 -23.53 8.01 -5.98
CA THR A 230 -24.82 7.31 -6.02
C THR A 230 -24.86 6.12 -5.07
N SER A 231 -26.02 5.90 -4.43
CA SER A 231 -26.31 4.72 -3.61
C SER A 231 -27.72 4.20 -3.92
N PRO A 232 -28.06 2.95 -3.57
CA PRO A 232 -29.45 2.53 -3.56
C PRO A 232 -30.31 3.50 -2.76
N ARG A 233 -31.53 3.79 -3.25
CA ARG A 233 -32.46 4.72 -2.59
C ARG A 233 -32.69 4.32 -1.14
N LEU A 234 -32.64 5.31 -0.26
CA LEU A 234 -32.96 5.16 1.16
C LEU A 234 -34.45 5.44 1.35
N THR A 235 -35.21 4.44 1.78
CA THR A 235 -36.61 4.63 2.18
C THR A 235 -36.65 5.11 3.63
N ILE A 236 -37.21 6.29 3.84
CA ILE A 236 -37.37 6.93 5.15
C ILE A 236 -38.87 6.93 5.46
N PRO A 237 -39.38 6.02 6.31
CA PRO A 237 -40.73 6.07 6.87
C PRO A 237 -41.12 7.47 7.36
N GLY A 238 -42.42 7.73 7.38
CA GLY A 238 -42.92 8.94 8.00
C GLY A 238 -42.53 9.02 9.47
N ASP A 239 -42.27 10.23 9.95
CA ASP A 239 -41.88 10.52 11.34
C ASP A 239 -40.61 9.76 11.78
N ALA A 240 -39.62 9.71 10.89
CA ALA A 240 -38.35 9.04 11.12
C ALA A 240 -37.16 9.90 10.69
N TYR A 241 -36.00 9.60 11.28
CA TYR A 241 -34.74 10.26 10.91
C TYR A 241 -33.60 9.26 10.72
N THR A 242 -32.61 9.69 9.95
CA THR A 242 -31.41 8.94 9.59
C THR A 242 -30.25 9.89 9.31
N GLU A 243 -29.07 9.36 8.99
CA GLU A 243 -27.91 10.15 8.60
C GLU A 243 -27.30 9.63 7.31
N VAL A 244 -26.88 10.56 6.44
CA VAL A 244 -26.05 10.27 5.27
C VAL A 244 -24.69 10.91 5.47
N GLU A 245 -23.63 10.11 5.33
CA GLU A 245 -22.24 10.55 5.48
C GLU A 245 -21.45 10.35 4.21
N PHE A 246 -20.70 11.36 3.79
CA PHE A 246 -19.77 11.30 2.66
C PHE A 246 -18.34 11.47 3.14
N THR A 247 -17.41 10.72 2.56
CA THR A 247 -15.98 11.01 2.66
C THR A 247 -15.58 11.97 1.54
N VAL A 248 -15.03 13.12 1.91
CA VAL A 248 -14.63 14.20 1.00
C VAL A 248 -13.13 14.42 1.14
N ARG A 249 -12.46 14.75 0.03
CA ARG A 249 -11.03 15.06 0.00
C ARG A 249 -10.80 16.43 -0.62
N ALA A 250 -9.91 17.20 0.00
CA ALA A 250 -9.43 18.46 -0.56
C ALA A 250 -8.33 18.18 -1.58
N THR A 251 -8.32 18.84 -2.73
CA THR A 251 -7.27 18.66 -3.74
C THR A 251 -6.16 19.71 -3.59
N ILE A 252 -5.09 19.59 -4.39
CA ILE A 252 -4.09 20.65 -4.53
C ILE A 252 -4.65 21.94 -5.15
N ASP A 253 -5.76 21.83 -5.89
CA ASP A 253 -6.41 22.95 -6.56
C ASP A 253 -7.35 23.74 -5.61
N ALA A 254 -7.52 23.30 -4.36
CA ALA A 254 -8.21 24.05 -3.33
C ALA A 254 -7.42 25.32 -2.95
N PRO A 255 -7.89 26.54 -3.30
CA PRO A 255 -7.13 27.75 -3.05
C PRO A 255 -6.99 28.01 -1.54
N TYR A 256 -5.81 28.38 -1.09
CA TYR A 256 -5.62 28.76 0.33
C TYR A 256 -6.51 29.93 0.73
N ALA A 257 -6.95 29.93 1.99
CA ALA A 257 -7.85 30.94 2.57
C ALA A 257 -9.21 31.09 1.85
N SER A 258 -9.62 30.10 1.05
CA SER A 258 -10.95 30.03 0.45
C SER A 258 -11.97 29.36 1.38
N ALA A 259 -13.26 29.52 1.10
CA ALA A 259 -14.34 28.92 1.87
C ALA A 259 -15.45 28.37 0.96
N TYR A 260 -16.06 27.27 1.41
CA TYR A 260 -17.02 26.49 0.62
C TYR A 260 -18.25 26.12 1.46
N GLU A 261 -19.36 25.92 0.75
CA GLU A 261 -20.60 25.35 1.28
C GLU A 261 -20.90 24.03 0.58
N LEU A 262 -21.34 23.04 1.35
CA LEU A 262 -21.82 21.75 0.84
C LEU A 262 -23.29 21.55 1.19
N ARG A 263 -24.03 20.85 0.33
CA ARG A 263 -25.45 20.50 0.58
C ARG A 263 -25.78 19.09 0.10
N LEU A 264 -26.76 18.48 0.76
CA LEU A 264 -27.41 17.25 0.30
C LEU A 264 -28.51 17.58 -0.70
N THR A 265 -28.59 16.79 -1.77
CA THR A 265 -29.66 16.83 -2.78
C THR A 265 -30.24 15.42 -2.99
N ASP A 266 -31.44 15.36 -3.56
CA ASP A 266 -32.07 14.10 -4.02
C ASP A 266 -31.87 13.96 -5.53
N ALA A 267 -30.94 13.12 -5.95
CA ALA A 267 -30.55 12.97 -7.36
C ALA A 267 -30.22 14.29 -8.09
N GLY A 268 -29.68 15.28 -7.36
CA GLY A 268 -29.38 16.63 -7.87
C GLY A 268 -30.46 17.67 -7.58
N ASP A 269 -31.67 17.27 -7.18
CA ASP A 269 -32.74 18.19 -6.82
C ASP A 269 -32.53 18.73 -5.39
N PRO A 270 -32.55 20.06 -5.18
CA PRO A 270 -32.30 20.65 -3.88
C PRO A 270 -33.42 20.30 -2.89
N LEU A 271 -33.03 19.83 -1.70
CA LEU A 271 -33.96 19.62 -0.60
C LEU A 271 -34.35 21.00 0.02
N PRO A 272 -35.63 21.39 0.00
CA PRO A 272 -36.06 22.68 0.53
C PRO A 272 -35.74 22.85 2.01
N GLY A 273 -35.16 23.99 2.37
CA GLY A 273 -34.78 24.31 3.75
C GLY A 273 -33.56 23.55 4.28
N ALA A 274 -32.89 22.74 3.46
CA ALA A 274 -31.70 22.00 3.87
C ALA A 274 -30.58 22.94 4.33
N VAL A 275 -30.02 22.66 5.51
CA VAL A 275 -28.84 23.37 6.00
C VAL A 275 -27.62 23.06 5.13
N THR A 276 -26.71 24.04 5.02
CA THR A 276 -25.45 23.88 4.29
C THR A 276 -24.29 23.70 5.26
N ALA A 277 -23.40 22.78 4.93
CA ALA A 277 -22.17 22.53 5.67
C ALA A 277 -21.10 23.54 5.24
N ARG A 278 -20.45 24.24 6.19
CA ARG A 278 -19.42 25.23 5.88
C ARG A 278 -18.02 24.73 6.21
N LEU A 279 -17.09 24.88 5.26
CA LEU A 279 -15.67 24.63 5.48
C LEU A 279 -14.79 25.75 4.95
N SER A 280 -13.57 25.87 5.47
CA SER A 280 -12.55 26.80 4.98
C SER A 280 -11.18 26.14 4.83
N VAL A 281 -10.48 26.51 3.77
CA VAL A 281 -9.10 26.11 3.50
C VAL A 281 -8.16 27.01 4.30
N GLY A 282 -7.19 26.42 4.99
CA GLY A 282 -6.24 27.17 5.81
C GLY A 282 -5.31 28.06 4.99
N SER A 283 -4.45 28.81 5.68
CA SER A 283 -3.37 29.55 5.03
C SER A 283 -2.31 28.60 4.47
N ARG A 284 -1.63 29.02 3.39
CA ARG A 284 -0.46 28.31 2.87
C ARG A 284 0.57 28.10 3.97
N LEU A 285 0.96 26.85 4.20
CA LEU A 285 2.03 26.54 5.14
C LEU A 285 3.35 27.10 4.58
N PRO A 286 4.18 27.78 5.40
CA PRO A 286 5.44 28.34 4.93
C PRO A 286 6.37 27.23 4.46
N LEU A 287 6.87 27.37 3.23
CA LEU A 287 7.88 26.47 2.67
C LEU A 287 9.18 26.66 3.46
N ARG A 288 9.63 25.61 4.16
CA ARG A 288 10.95 25.62 4.80
C ARG A 288 11.96 25.02 3.84
N LEU A 289 12.68 25.87 3.12
CA LEU A 289 13.76 25.45 2.23
C LEU A 289 14.96 24.97 3.04
N SER A 290 15.56 23.86 2.60
CA SER A 290 16.81 23.35 3.17
C SER A 290 18.00 24.22 2.73
N PRO A 291 19.13 24.25 3.49
CA PRO A 291 20.35 24.93 3.04
C PRO A 291 20.77 24.44 1.64
N GLY A 292 20.85 25.35 0.68
CA GLY A 292 21.22 25.06 -0.72
C GLY A 292 20.05 24.83 -1.67
N GLN A 293 18.82 24.61 -1.17
CA GLN A 293 17.62 24.66 -2.02
C GLN A 293 17.28 26.11 -2.35
N ARG A 294 16.98 26.36 -3.63
CA ARG A 294 16.41 27.62 -4.11
C ARG A 294 14.94 27.36 -4.39
N ASP A 295 14.08 28.34 -4.11
CA ASP A 295 12.71 28.31 -4.63
C ASP A 295 12.76 28.09 -6.14
N GLY A 296 11.90 27.21 -6.65
CA GLY A 296 11.70 27.08 -8.09
C GLY A 296 11.24 28.42 -8.65
N VAL A 297 11.92 28.90 -9.68
CA VAL A 297 11.46 30.09 -10.41
C VAL A 297 10.25 29.67 -11.25
N PRO A 298 9.08 30.32 -11.12
CA PRO A 298 7.97 30.08 -12.01
C PRO A 298 8.41 30.36 -13.45
N VAL A 299 8.47 29.30 -14.27
CA VAL A 299 8.71 29.43 -15.71
C VAL A 299 7.35 29.63 -16.37
N PRO A 300 7.17 30.61 -17.28
CA PRO A 300 5.95 30.71 -18.07
C PRO A 300 5.69 29.38 -18.78
N GLY A 301 4.44 28.90 -18.75
CA GLY A 301 4.06 27.71 -19.50
C GLY A 301 4.35 27.86 -21.00
N PRO A 302 4.52 26.75 -21.75
CA PRO A 302 4.74 26.84 -23.19
C PRO A 302 3.54 27.51 -23.87
N ASP A 303 3.81 28.50 -24.73
CA ASP A 303 2.81 29.21 -25.52
C ASP A 303 2.07 28.21 -26.43
N GLU A 304 0.78 27.97 -26.17
CA GLU A 304 -0.07 27.01 -26.90
C GLU A 304 -0.12 27.28 -28.42
N ALA A 305 0.22 28.49 -28.85
CA ALA A 305 0.22 28.89 -30.26
C ALA A 305 1.37 28.28 -31.10
N THR A 306 2.35 27.60 -30.49
CA THR A 306 3.53 27.06 -31.22
C THR A 306 3.80 25.56 -31.02
N ALA A 307 2.90 24.82 -30.35
CA ALA A 307 3.07 23.38 -30.16
C ALA A 307 2.92 22.61 -31.48
N PRO A 308 3.91 21.78 -31.91
CA PRO A 308 3.72 20.87 -33.04
C PRO A 308 2.69 19.79 -32.67
N ALA A 309 1.85 19.40 -33.64
CA ALA A 309 0.66 18.56 -33.49
C ALA A 309 0.87 17.10 -33.01
N ALA A 310 2.02 16.76 -32.43
CA ALA A 310 2.37 15.40 -31.99
C ALA A 310 2.64 15.27 -30.48
N TRP A 311 2.19 16.22 -29.65
CA TRP A 311 2.40 16.22 -28.19
C TRP A 311 1.12 15.97 -27.41
N SER A 312 0.55 14.77 -27.54
CA SER A 312 -0.62 14.35 -26.75
C SER A 312 -0.33 13.20 -25.77
N ALA A 313 0.92 12.87 -25.46
CA ALA A 313 1.22 11.82 -24.47
C ALA A 313 2.69 11.79 -24.00
N VAL A 314 3.22 12.84 -23.37
CA VAL A 314 4.43 12.72 -22.50
C VAL A 314 4.41 13.84 -21.45
N ASP A 315 4.38 13.46 -20.17
CA ASP A 315 4.53 14.36 -19.03
C ASP A 315 5.97 14.89 -18.90
N HIS A 316 6.07 16.22 -18.85
CA HIS A 316 7.08 17.17 -18.37
C HIS A 316 8.59 17.08 -18.76
N PRO A 317 9.22 18.23 -19.07
CA PRO A 317 10.60 18.31 -19.53
C PRO A 317 11.62 18.23 -18.38
N LEU A 318 12.54 17.27 -18.49
CA LEU A 318 13.81 17.27 -17.76
C LEU A 318 14.65 18.48 -18.20
N VAL A 319 15.16 19.24 -17.24
CA VAL A 319 16.22 20.23 -17.46
C VAL A 319 17.44 19.48 -18.01
N THR A 320 17.84 19.77 -19.25
CA THR A 320 19.00 19.12 -19.86
C THR A 320 20.31 19.65 -19.23
N PRO A 321 21.36 18.81 -19.15
CA PRO A 321 22.66 19.19 -18.56
C PRO A 321 23.31 20.43 -19.19
N ASP A 322 22.93 20.80 -20.41
CA ASP A 322 23.51 21.95 -21.12
C ASP A 322 23.09 23.30 -20.53
N ALA A 323 21.97 23.38 -19.80
CA ALA A 323 21.53 24.60 -19.12
C ALA A 323 22.41 24.97 -17.90
N ILE A 324 23.17 24.02 -17.34
CA ILE A 324 24.00 24.24 -16.14
C ILE A 324 25.36 24.84 -16.49
N ARG A 325 25.85 24.69 -17.72
CA ARG A 325 27.20 25.12 -18.12
C ARG A 325 27.38 26.64 -18.28
N ALA A 326 26.32 27.43 -18.27
CA ALA A 326 26.39 28.85 -18.65
C ALA A 326 26.57 29.85 -17.48
N THR A 327 26.51 29.45 -16.20
CA THR A 327 26.38 30.43 -15.10
C THR A 327 27.31 30.21 -13.90
N ILE A 328 28.59 29.88 -14.13
CA ILE A 328 29.60 29.95 -13.06
C ILE A 328 30.77 30.84 -13.53
N ALA A 329 30.63 32.14 -13.28
CA ALA A 329 31.77 33.05 -13.22
C ALA A 329 32.25 33.16 -11.76
N THR A 330 33.46 32.66 -11.54
CA THR A 330 34.44 32.90 -10.47
C THR A 330 34.07 33.85 -9.32
N ALA A 331 34.08 33.33 -8.08
CA ALA A 331 34.56 34.04 -6.90
C ALA A 331 35.12 33.06 -5.85
N PRO A 332 36.32 33.32 -5.27
CA PRO A 332 36.89 32.49 -4.21
C PRO A 332 36.61 33.09 -2.81
N ALA A 333 36.19 32.27 -1.85
CA ALA A 333 36.50 32.45 -0.42
C ALA A 333 36.06 31.22 0.39
N GLU A 334 37.03 30.63 1.08
CA GLU A 334 36.89 29.52 2.03
C GLU A 334 36.58 30.04 3.47
N PRO A 335 36.37 29.18 4.49
CA PRO A 335 35.12 29.08 5.23
C PRO A 335 35.20 29.65 6.66
N ARG A 336 34.03 29.89 7.29
CA ARG A 336 33.93 29.99 8.76
C ARG A 336 32.65 29.33 9.27
N TYR A 337 32.80 28.13 9.80
CA TYR A 337 31.81 27.52 10.69
C TYR A 337 31.68 28.33 11.99
N ARG A 338 30.45 28.50 12.48
CA ARG A 338 30.15 28.48 13.92
C ARG A 338 28.89 27.66 14.17
N LEU A 339 29.05 26.70 15.07
CA LEU A 339 28.04 25.77 15.59
C LEU A 339 27.19 26.43 16.69
N ALA A 340 26.04 25.78 16.97
CA ALA A 340 25.11 25.91 18.09
C ALA A 340 24.05 27.04 17.96
N VAL A 341 22.77 26.79 18.19
CA VAL A 341 22.20 26.17 19.40
C VAL A 341 21.08 25.17 19.09
N ALA A 342 21.13 24.04 19.80
CA ALA A 342 20.08 23.04 19.87
C ALA A 342 18.79 23.62 20.47
N THR A 343 17.69 23.53 19.74
CA THR A 343 16.35 23.53 20.35
C THR A 343 15.96 22.09 20.68
N VAL A 344 15.35 21.95 21.86
CA VAL A 344 14.74 20.74 22.43
C VAL A 344 14.13 19.84 21.35
N PRO A 345 14.32 18.50 21.39
CA PRO A 345 13.65 17.60 20.46
C PRO A 345 12.14 17.73 20.70
N THR A 346 11.44 18.43 19.81
CA THR A 346 10.02 18.19 19.61
C THR A 346 9.88 16.73 19.23
N PRO A 347 8.94 15.97 19.85
CA PRO A 347 8.64 14.62 19.38
C PRO A 347 8.34 14.70 17.87
N PRO A 348 8.73 13.68 17.09
CA PRO A 348 8.46 13.67 15.66
C PRO A 348 6.95 13.87 15.48
N VAL A 349 6.57 15.01 14.92
CA VAL A 349 5.22 15.20 14.42
C VAL A 349 5.16 14.34 13.17
N GLU A 350 4.60 13.14 13.33
CA GLU A 350 4.28 12.26 12.23
C GLU A 350 3.23 12.97 11.37
N PHE A 351 3.64 13.46 10.20
CA PHE A 351 2.73 14.02 9.20
C PHE A 351 2.27 12.90 8.28
N PRO A 352 0.99 12.48 8.32
CA PRO A 352 0.53 11.33 7.58
C PRO A 352 -0.43 11.72 6.46
N LEU A 353 -0.78 10.72 5.67
CA LEU A 353 -0.70 10.78 4.22
C LEU A 353 -1.91 10.04 3.65
N ALA A 354 -2.81 10.76 3.00
CA ALA A 354 -4.04 10.19 2.48
C ALA A 354 -3.89 9.90 0.98
N ALA A 355 -3.56 8.67 0.57
CA ALA A 355 -3.59 8.26 -0.86
C ALA A 355 -5.01 7.83 -1.26
N PRO A 356 -5.48 8.07 -2.49
CA PRO A 356 -6.65 7.45 -3.09
C PRO A 356 -6.17 6.42 -4.12
N GLY A 357 -6.23 5.13 -3.78
CA GLY A 357 -5.84 4.04 -4.69
C GLY A 357 -5.71 2.69 -3.96
N ASP A 358 -5.55 1.59 -4.71
CA ASP A 358 -5.34 0.25 -4.14
C ASP A 358 -3.95 0.10 -3.48
N SER A 359 -3.01 0.98 -3.83
CA SER A 359 -1.63 1.00 -3.35
C SER A 359 -1.06 2.43 -3.39
N PRO A 360 -0.30 2.87 -2.37
CA PRO A 360 0.48 4.11 -2.43
C PRO A 360 1.70 4.01 -3.36
N HIS A 361 2.05 2.81 -3.82
CA HIS A 361 3.02 2.54 -4.89
C HIS A 361 2.26 2.37 -6.22
N GLY A 362 2.76 2.97 -7.32
CA GLY A 362 2.06 3.16 -8.61
C GLY A 362 1.34 1.94 -9.23
N PRO A 363 0.55 2.14 -10.31
CA PRO A 363 0.92 2.96 -11.47
C PRO A 363 0.19 4.31 -11.62
N ASP A 364 -0.86 4.60 -10.86
CA ASP A 364 -1.65 5.84 -11.01
C ASP A 364 -1.08 7.02 -10.20
N MET A 365 0.20 7.30 -10.43
CA MET A 365 0.89 8.49 -9.94
C MET A 365 0.62 9.68 -10.87
N SER A 366 -0.66 9.98 -11.11
CA SER A 366 -1.05 11.18 -11.83
C SER A 366 -0.82 12.43 -10.97
N LEU A 367 -0.42 13.55 -11.57
CA LEU A 367 -0.29 14.83 -10.86
C LEU A 367 -1.61 15.33 -10.25
N VAL A 368 -2.74 14.74 -10.66
CA VAL A 368 -4.05 15.01 -10.06
C VAL A 368 -4.43 14.03 -8.93
N SER A 369 -3.73 12.92 -8.72
CA SER A 369 -4.07 11.96 -7.65
C SER A 369 -3.44 12.34 -6.31
N ASP A 370 -4.16 12.14 -5.19
CA ASP A 370 -3.57 12.40 -3.86
C ASP A 370 -2.48 11.36 -3.48
N THR A 371 -2.12 10.42 -4.37
CA THR A 371 -1.10 9.40 -4.11
C THR A 371 0.27 10.03 -3.86
N CYS A 372 0.60 11.09 -4.61
CA CYS A 372 1.81 11.88 -4.40
C CYS A 372 1.80 12.53 -3.01
N ALA A 373 0.64 13.07 -2.61
CA ALA A 373 0.44 13.69 -1.31
C ALA A 373 0.52 12.73 -0.14
N ALA A 374 0.51 11.42 -0.41
CA ALA A 374 0.67 10.36 0.55
C ALA A 374 2.12 9.87 0.72
N CYS A 375 3.05 10.45 -0.02
CA CYS A 375 4.48 10.41 0.30
C CYS A 375 4.92 11.81 0.68
N HIS A 376 4.67 12.81 -0.19
CA HIS A 376 5.20 14.19 -0.16
C HIS A 376 5.01 15.01 1.12
N ARG A 377 3.94 14.82 1.92
CA ARG A 377 3.84 15.51 3.23
C ARG A 377 4.74 14.92 4.31
N GLY A 378 5.18 13.66 4.17
CA GLY A 378 6.06 12.98 5.13
C GLY A 378 7.55 13.16 4.86
N HIS A 379 7.94 13.65 3.67
CA HIS A 379 9.35 13.74 3.24
C HIS A 379 9.71 15.05 2.56
N THR A 380 9.48 16.23 3.16
CA THR A 380 10.06 17.50 2.63
C THR A 380 11.60 17.39 2.59
N ALA A 381 12.14 16.84 1.50
CA ALA A 381 13.47 16.26 1.44
C ALA A 381 14.49 17.23 0.81
N ALA A 382 15.74 17.05 1.21
CA ALA A 382 16.87 17.80 0.66
C ALA A 382 17.55 17.10 -0.54
N GLY A 383 17.10 15.89 -0.94
CA GLY A 383 17.68 15.10 -2.05
C GLY A 383 16.72 14.06 -2.65
N PRO A 384 17.12 13.38 -3.77
CA PRO A 384 16.25 12.48 -4.54
C PRO A 384 15.80 11.22 -3.78
N ASN A 385 16.50 10.83 -2.72
CA ASN A 385 16.26 9.59 -1.96
C ASN A 385 15.38 9.78 -0.71
N LEU A 386 14.53 10.81 -0.73
CA LEU A 386 13.33 10.92 0.10
C LEU A 386 13.55 11.15 1.62
N LEU A 387 14.58 11.88 2.07
CA LEU A 387 14.69 12.26 3.50
C LEU A 387 14.94 13.75 3.75
N ALA A 388 14.20 14.28 4.73
CA ALA A 388 14.31 15.66 5.24
C ALA A 388 15.50 15.87 6.20
N GLN A 389 16.09 14.77 6.69
CA GLN A 389 17.16 14.73 7.70
C GLN A 389 18.10 13.54 7.41
N PRO A 390 19.36 13.55 7.90
CA PRO A 390 20.25 12.38 7.87
C PRO A 390 19.72 11.31 8.83
N MET A 391 18.76 10.53 8.36
CA MET A 391 18.18 9.37 9.06
C MET A 391 18.33 8.16 8.14
N PRO A 392 18.26 6.92 8.65
CA PRO A 392 18.09 5.75 7.81
C PRO A 392 16.75 5.84 7.07
N GLN A 393 16.75 5.62 5.75
CA GLN A 393 15.54 5.65 4.93
C GLN A 393 14.43 4.73 5.44
N SER A 394 14.80 3.62 6.07
CA SER A 394 13.88 2.70 6.74
C SER A 394 12.95 3.38 7.75
N THR A 395 13.36 4.50 8.39
CA THR A 395 12.48 5.24 9.30
C THR A 395 11.21 5.70 8.61
N LEU A 396 11.34 6.20 7.38
CA LEU A 396 10.20 6.60 6.54
C LEU A 396 9.45 5.36 6.06
N CYS A 397 10.12 4.38 5.49
CA CYS A 397 9.45 3.21 4.93
C CYS A 397 8.63 2.45 5.99
N PHE A 398 9.10 2.42 7.24
CA PHE A 398 8.43 1.78 8.37
C PHE A 398 7.21 2.53 8.92
N THR A 399 6.94 3.77 8.51
CA THR A 399 5.66 4.42 8.85
C THR A 399 4.50 3.65 8.22
N CYS A 400 4.70 3.09 7.03
CA CYS A 400 3.73 2.23 6.36
C CYS A 400 4.03 0.74 6.61
N HIS A 401 5.30 0.34 6.46
CA HIS A 401 5.74 -1.05 6.57
C HIS A 401 6.05 -1.51 8.01
N GLY A 402 5.53 -0.82 9.01
CA GLY A 402 5.59 -1.20 10.43
C GLY A 402 4.37 -1.96 10.93
N GLY A 403 3.55 -2.50 10.02
CA GLY A 403 2.32 -3.21 10.34
C GLY A 403 1.12 -2.30 10.64
N VAL A 404 1.19 -1.00 10.31
CA VAL A 404 0.09 -0.03 10.51
C VAL A 404 -0.44 0.57 9.20
N GLY A 405 0.41 0.89 8.22
CA GLY A 405 -0.01 1.47 6.94
C GLY A 405 0.05 0.51 5.75
N SER A 406 0.49 -0.73 5.96
CA SER A 406 0.59 -1.78 4.93
C SER A 406 0.34 -3.16 5.54
N SER A 407 -0.19 -4.07 4.74
CA SER A 407 -0.26 -5.50 5.08
C SER A 407 1.12 -6.18 5.12
N LEU A 408 2.15 -5.52 4.58
CA LEU A 408 3.54 -5.96 4.64
C LEU A 408 4.25 -5.29 5.81
N ASP A 409 4.39 -6.03 6.92
CA ASP A 409 5.18 -5.63 8.09
C ASP A 409 6.65 -5.98 7.91
N VAL A 410 7.38 -5.12 7.20
CA VAL A 410 8.83 -5.27 6.97
C VAL A 410 9.64 -4.90 8.23
N LYS A 411 9.13 -3.99 9.07
CA LYS A 411 9.81 -3.60 10.32
C LYS A 411 9.99 -4.80 11.24
N SER A 412 8.97 -5.66 11.35
CA SER A 412 9.04 -6.87 12.17
C SER A 412 10.23 -7.78 11.83
N GLN A 413 10.63 -7.82 10.55
CA GLN A 413 11.76 -8.63 10.05
C GLN A 413 13.10 -8.19 10.64
N TYR A 414 13.25 -6.87 10.85
CA TYR A 414 14.47 -6.25 11.37
C TYR A 414 14.51 -6.22 12.91
N THR A 415 13.35 -6.35 13.55
CA THR A 415 13.24 -6.41 15.02
C THR A 415 13.10 -7.83 15.56
N ASP A 416 13.13 -8.84 14.68
CA ASP A 416 13.02 -10.24 15.06
C ASP A 416 14.23 -10.66 15.92
N PRO A 417 14.03 -11.10 17.18
CA PRO A 417 15.13 -11.50 18.05
C PRO A 417 15.86 -12.76 17.58
N ALA A 418 15.28 -13.55 16.67
CA ALA A 418 15.95 -14.71 16.07
C ALA A 418 17.03 -14.31 15.06
N VAL A 419 16.98 -13.09 14.50
CA VAL A 419 17.95 -12.59 13.52
C VAL A 419 19.15 -11.98 14.23
N PRO A 420 20.35 -12.59 14.15
CA PRO A 420 21.54 -12.03 14.78
C PRO A 420 21.99 -10.71 14.15
N ALA A 421 22.85 -9.97 14.86
CA ALA A 421 23.54 -8.83 14.27
C ALA A 421 24.57 -9.29 13.23
N ASN A 422 24.76 -8.49 12.18
CA ASN A 422 25.89 -8.67 11.27
C ASN A 422 27.20 -8.55 12.05
N ASP A 423 28.14 -9.46 11.80
CA ASP A 423 29.47 -9.47 12.40
C ASP A 423 30.53 -9.35 11.29
N ALA A 424 31.14 -8.17 11.21
CA ALA A 424 32.18 -7.86 10.24
C ALA A 424 33.48 -8.66 10.48
N ALA A 425 33.79 -9.04 11.73
CA ALA A 425 35.02 -9.76 12.06
C ALA A 425 34.96 -11.22 11.58
N THR A 426 33.81 -11.87 11.73
CA THR A 426 33.58 -13.23 11.23
C THR A 426 32.98 -13.28 9.83
N ARG A 427 32.66 -12.12 9.24
CA ARG A 427 31.91 -11.99 7.97
C ARG A 427 30.64 -12.83 7.97
N SER A 428 29.90 -12.73 9.06
CA SER A 428 28.61 -13.39 9.25
C SER A 428 27.53 -12.33 9.06
N ASN A 429 26.83 -12.38 7.92
CA ASN A 429 25.79 -11.42 7.57
C ASN A 429 24.42 -12.09 7.63
N TYR A 430 23.48 -11.46 8.31
CA TYR A 430 22.11 -11.93 8.56
C TYR A 430 21.06 -10.96 8.01
N ARG A 431 21.49 -9.75 7.60
CA ARG A 431 20.62 -8.74 7.01
C ARG A 431 21.33 -7.85 5.99
N HIS A 432 20.57 -7.36 5.01
CA HIS A 432 20.89 -6.12 4.31
C HIS A 432 20.56 -4.99 5.27
N ASP A 433 21.56 -4.27 5.76
CA ASP A 433 21.36 -3.35 6.88
C ASP A 433 20.79 -1.99 6.43
N ALA A 434 19.47 -1.94 6.30
CA ALA A 434 18.71 -0.72 6.00
C ALA A 434 18.46 0.18 7.23
N LEU A 435 18.90 -0.24 8.42
CA LEU A 435 18.75 0.54 9.65
C LEU A 435 19.97 1.43 9.92
N ALA A 436 21.13 1.06 9.37
CA ALA A 436 22.31 1.89 9.43
C ALA A 436 22.06 3.20 8.65
N PRO A 437 22.39 4.37 9.22
CA PRO A 437 22.41 5.60 8.44
C PRO A 437 23.43 5.42 7.33
N SER A 438 23.00 5.50 6.08
CA SER A 438 23.91 5.61 4.95
C SER A 438 23.93 7.05 4.45
N ASN A 439 25.05 7.43 3.86
CA ASN A 439 25.14 8.65 3.09
C ASN A 439 25.38 8.25 1.64
N HIS A 440 24.35 8.40 0.82
CA HIS A 440 24.57 8.56 -0.61
C HIS A 440 25.62 9.66 -0.81
N VAL A 441 26.84 9.27 -1.19
CA VAL A 441 27.96 10.22 -1.36
C VAL A 441 27.80 11.02 -2.66
N SER A 442 26.88 10.59 -3.53
CA SER A 442 26.45 11.28 -4.74
C SER A 442 24.94 11.12 -4.92
N ALA A 443 24.28 12.14 -5.48
CA ALA A 443 22.88 12.06 -5.90
C ALA A 443 22.69 11.33 -7.24
N THR A 444 23.78 10.82 -7.84
CA THR A 444 23.75 10.11 -9.12
C THR A 444 23.49 8.62 -8.93
N VAL A 445 22.74 8.04 -9.87
CA VAL A 445 22.38 6.62 -9.88
C VAL A 445 23.59 5.66 -9.86
N ASP A 446 24.75 6.10 -10.33
CA ASP A 446 26.00 5.30 -10.41
C ASP A 446 26.92 5.46 -9.18
N GLU A 447 26.40 5.66 -7.99
CA GLU A 447 27.25 5.85 -6.80
C GLU A 447 28.00 4.59 -6.33
N PHE A 448 27.68 3.42 -6.89
CA PHE A 448 28.35 2.16 -6.55
C PHE A 448 29.51 1.82 -7.50
N GLY A 449 29.51 2.42 -8.70
CA GLY A 449 30.44 2.12 -9.77
C GLY A 449 31.88 2.45 -9.39
N GLY A 450 32.72 1.41 -9.30
CA GLY A 450 34.16 1.57 -9.09
C GLY A 450 34.61 2.18 -7.75
N ILE A 451 33.70 2.40 -6.79
CA ILE A 451 34.01 2.96 -5.46
C ILE A 451 33.52 2.05 -4.33
N SER A 452 34.11 2.19 -3.13
CA SER A 452 33.70 1.43 -1.93
C SER A 452 32.59 2.17 -1.18
N ASN A 453 31.42 2.31 -1.81
CA ASN A 453 30.22 2.92 -1.22
C ASN A 453 29.07 1.90 -1.12
N ARG A 454 29.37 0.66 -0.72
CA ARG A 454 28.32 -0.35 -0.58
C ARG A 454 27.49 -0.10 0.68
N HIS A 455 26.24 0.27 0.48
CA HIS A 455 25.17 0.21 1.46
C HIS A 455 23.94 -0.48 0.86
N SER A 456 22.93 -0.70 1.70
CA SER A 456 21.65 -1.27 1.28
C SER A 456 20.53 -0.53 2.02
N GLU A 457 19.97 0.47 1.38
CA GLU A 457 18.74 1.14 1.80
C GLU A 457 17.53 0.58 1.04
N CYS A 458 16.32 0.91 1.47
CA CYS A 458 15.11 0.45 0.80
C CYS A 458 15.08 0.90 -0.67
N GLY A 459 15.52 2.12 -0.96
CA GLY A 459 15.57 2.77 -2.27
C GLY A 459 16.64 2.21 -3.20
N ASP A 460 17.64 1.52 -2.66
CA ASP A 460 18.66 0.85 -3.48
C ASP A 460 18.10 -0.33 -4.26
N CYS A 461 17.00 -0.90 -3.75
CA CYS A 461 16.33 -2.09 -4.28
C CYS A 461 14.86 -1.85 -4.68
N HIS A 462 14.21 -0.81 -4.14
CA HIS A 462 12.80 -0.49 -4.40
C HIS A 462 12.63 0.91 -4.97
N ASN A 463 11.74 1.03 -5.95
CA ASN A 463 11.26 2.32 -6.43
C ASN A 463 9.80 2.47 -6.01
N SER A 464 9.55 3.21 -4.92
CA SER A 464 8.20 3.38 -4.37
C SER A 464 7.24 4.09 -5.33
N HIS A 465 7.74 4.85 -6.32
CA HIS A 465 6.85 5.53 -7.26
C HIS A 465 6.15 4.57 -8.22
N ILE A 466 6.75 3.42 -8.53
CA ILE A 466 6.23 2.54 -9.58
C ILE A 466 6.28 1.05 -9.25
N ALA A 467 6.65 0.68 -8.03
CA ALA A 467 6.64 -0.72 -7.58
C ALA A 467 5.23 -1.35 -7.69
N THR A 468 5.19 -2.59 -8.20
CA THR A 468 3.96 -3.37 -8.35
C THR A 468 4.06 -4.73 -7.66
N SER A 469 2.95 -5.47 -7.60
CA SER A 469 2.92 -6.82 -7.04
C SER A 469 3.35 -7.92 -8.02
N THR A 470 3.71 -7.59 -9.27
CA THR A 470 4.06 -8.55 -10.33
C THR A 470 5.15 -9.52 -9.87
N LEU A 471 4.87 -10.81 -10.01
CA LEU A 471 5.80 -11.89 -9.66
C LEU A 471 6.90 -12.02 -10.72
N SER A 472 8.06 -12.50 -10.28
CA SER A 472 9.14 -12.87 -11.21
C SER A 472 8.76 -14.10 -12.02
N SER A 473 9.21 -14.17 -13.26
CA SER A 473 9.02 -15.31 -14.15
C SER A 473 10.35 -15.84 -14.68
N GLN A 474 10.42 -17.14 -14.89
CA GLN A 474 11.63 -17.81 -15.36
C GLN A 474 11.84 -17.54 -16.86
N THR A 475 13.10 -17.30 -17.26
CA THR A 475 13.51 -17.23 -18.67
C THR A 475 14.76 -18.08 -18.91
N ALA A 476 15.14 -18.24 -20.17
CA ALA A 476 16.37 -18.92 -20.56
C ALA A 476 17.64 -18.20 -20.06
N THR A 477 17.56 -16.90 -19.78
CA THR A 477 18.68 -16.06 -19.34
C THR A 477 18.50 -15.56 -17.90
N GLY A 478 17.91 -16.40 -17.04
CA GLY A 478 17.60 -16.07 -15.64
C GLY A 478 16.16 -15.62 -15.43
N TRP A 479 15.84 -15.19 -14.21
CA TRP A 479 14.49 -14.76 -13.84
C TRP A 479 14.29 -13.27 -14.04
N THR A 480 13.08 -12.86 -14.42
CA THR A 480 12.72 -11.45 -14.51
C THR A 480 12.78 -10.77 -13.14
N VAL A 481 13.07 -9.47 -13.15
CA VAL A 481 12.99 -8.63 -11.94
C VAL A 481 11.56 -8.63 -11.42
N SER A 482 11.38 -8.66 -10.10
CA SER A 482 10.06 -8.55 -9.50
C SER A 482 9.48 -7.17 -9.77
N GLY A 483 8.15 -7.07 -9.93
CA GLY A 483 7.46 -5.77 -9.99
C GLY A 483 7.76 -4.87 -8.78
N ARG A 484 8.12 -5.45 -7.63
CA ARG A 484 8.53 -4.73 -6.41
C ARG A 484 9.84 -3.96 -6.56
N GLN A 485 10.63 -4.30 -7.58
CA GLN A 485 11.97 -3.78 -7.88
C GLN A 485 11.99 -3.17 -9.29
N THR A 486 10.84 -2.76 -9.81
CA THR A 486 10.77 -2.18 -11.15
C THR A 486 11.40 -0.77 -11.18
N SER A 487 12.11 -0.44 -12.26
CA SER A 487 12.84 0.83 -12.45
C SER A 487 13.70 1.27 -11.27
N ILE A 488 14.43 0.32 -10.72
CA ILE A 488 15.60 0.57 -9.88
C ILE A 488 16.85 0.44 -10.73
N SER A 489 17.94 1.02 -10.28
CA SER A 489 19.23 0.88 -10.93
C SER A 489 19.80 -0.53 -10.76
N GLY A 490 20.53 -1.02 -11.76
CA GLY A 490 21.28 -2.25 -11.64
C GLY A 490 22.45 -2.26 -12.63
N VAL A 491 22.96 -3.46 -12.93
CA VAL A 491 24.07 -3.62 -13.87
C VAL A 491 23.82 -4.79 -14.80
N ALA A 492 23.86 -4.52 -16.09
CA ALA A 492 23.92 -5.57 -17.10
C ALA A 492 25.35 -6.12 -17.16
N VAL A 493 25.47 -7.44 -17.30
CA VAL A 493 26.75 -8.14 -17.37
C VAL A 493 26.96 -8.70 -18.77
N THR A 494 28.13 -8.45 -19.33
CA THR A 494 28.62 -9.13 -20.53
C THR A 494 29.75 -10.07 -20.14
N ASN A 495 29.44 -11.35 -20.12
CA ASN A 495 30.38 -12.40 -19.73
C ASN A 495 31.48 -12.60 -20.77
N SER A 496 32.67 -12.92 -20.26
CA SER A 496 33.86 -13.25 -21.02
C SER A 496 34.19 -14.75 -20.83
N ALA A 497 35.46 -15.13 -20.96
CA ALA A 497 35.90 -16.51 -20.74
C ALA A 497 35.63 -16.99 -19.30
N ALA A 498 35.69 -18.30 -19.09
CA ALA A 498 35.52 -18.89 -17.77
C ALA A 498 36.50 -18.28 -16.75
N GLY A 499 35.97 -17.89 -15.58
CA GLY A 499 36.75 -17.34 -14.47
C GLY A 499 37.37 -15.96 -14.70
N THR A 500 37.08 -15.29 -15.83
CA THR A 500 37.56 -13.93 -16.08
C THR A 500 36.51 -12.88 -15.71
N ALA A 501 36.97 -11.70 -15.29
CA ALA A 501 36.08 -10.58 -14.99
C ALA A 501 35.23 -10.23 -16.22
N PRO A 502 33.90 -10.05 -16.05
CA PRO A 502 33.05 -9.57 -17.12
C PRO A 502 33.17 -8.05 -17.29
N THR A 503 32.54 -7.52 -18.33
CA THR A 503 32.30 -6.07 -18.45
C THR A 503 30.88 -5.74 -18.03
N TYR A 504 30.69 -4.57 -17.45
CA TYR A 504 29.41 -4.12 -16.90
C TYR A 504 28.90 -2.89 -17.64
N THR A 505 27.59 -2.79 -17.77
CA THR A 505 26.89 -1.61 -18.24
C THR A 505 25.89 -1.17 -17.17
N LEU A 506 25.96 0.09 -16.74
CA LEU A 506 24.99 0.66 -15.80
C LEU A 506 23.58 0.61 -16.40
N LEU A 507 22.64 0.12 -15.60
CA LEU A 507 21.21 0.26 -15.84
C LEU A 507 20.71 1.32 -14.88
N THR A 508 20.28 2.46 -15.41
CA THR A 508 19.90 3.64 -14.62
C THR A 508 18.54 3.50 -13.95
N GLY A 509 17.73 2.51 -14.34
CA GLY A 509 16.34 2.39 -13.91
C GLY A 509 15.38 3.26 -14.73
N GLU A 510 15.89 4.07 -15.67
CA GLU A 510 15.06 4.81 -16.62
C GLU A 510 14.45 3.89 -17.69
N ALA A 511 13.38 4.36 -18.36
CA ALA A 511 12.74 3.64 -19.45
C ALA A 511 13.74 3.21 -20.54
N GLY A 512 13.88 1.89 -20.74
CA GLY A 512 14.83 1.31 -21.69
C GLY A 512 16.24 1.09 -21.12
N SER A 513 16.49 1.48 -19.87
CA SER A 513 17.75 1.28 -19.13
C SER A 513 17.47 0.67 -17.75
N GLN A 514 16.48 -0.21 -17.65
CA GLN A 514 16.14 -0.93 -16.41
C GLN A 514 16.75 -2.34 -16.38
N PRO A 515 17.03 -2.88 -15.18
CA PRO A 515 17.19 -4.30 -14.96
C PRO A 515 16.02 -5.10 -15.53
N THR A 516 16.33 -6.12 -16.31
CA THR A 516 15.37 -7.08 -16.87
C THR A 516 15.50 -8.46 -16.24
N ARG A 517 16.60 -8.71 -15.52
CA ARG A 517 16.84 -9.94 -14.75
C ARG A 517 17.17 -9.63 -13.30
N GLU A 518 16.72 -10.50 -12.38
CA GLU A 518 16.94 -10.31 -10.93
C GLU A 518 18.43 -10.16 -10.58
N TYR A 519 19.30 -10.96 -11.20
CA TYR A 519 20.73 -10.93 -10.87
C TYR A 519 21.38 -9.57 -11.22
N GLU A 520 20.84 -8.81 -12.17
CA GLU A 520 21.37 -7.48 -12.54
C GLU A 520 21.21 -6.48 -11.38
N VAL A 521 20.21 -6.70 -10.52
CA VAL A 521 20.03 -5.95 -9.27
C VAL A 521 21.07 -6.38 -8.24
N CYS A 522 21.22 -7.69 -8.03
CA CYS A 522 22.16 -8.22 -7.04
C CYS A 522 23.63 -7.88 -7.38
N PHE A 523 24.00 -7.96 -8.65
CA PHE A 523 25.36 -7.70 -9.13
C PHE A 523 25.79 -6.25 -8.94
N LYS A 524 24.86 -5.30 -8.81
CA LYS A 524 25.19 -3.90 -8.44
C LYS A 524 26.08 -3.84 -7.20
N CYS A 525 25.85 -4.73 -6.22
CA CYS A 525 26.59 -4.75 -4.95
C CYS A 525 27.48 -5.99 -4.75
N HIS A 526 27.14 -7.11 -5.38
CA HIS A 526 27.82 -8.40 -5.18
C HIS A 526 28.83 -8.77 -6.29
N SER A 527 29.01 -7.90 -7.29
CA SER A 527 29.96 -8.15 -8.38
C SER A 527 31.12 -7.16 -8.38
N GLY A 528 32.05 -7.35 -9.31
CA GLY A 528 33.16 -6.44 -9.59
C GLY A 528 32.74 -5.08 -10.18
N TRP A 529 31.44 -4.80 -10.34
CA TRP A 529 30.93 -3.45 -10.60
C TRP A 529 31.39 -2.45 -9.52
N THR A 530 31.38 -2.90 -8.27
CA THR A 530 31.81 -2.12 -7.11
C THR A 530 33.09 -2.69 -6.51
N VAL A 531 33.79 -1.93 -5.66
CA VAL A 531 35.03 -2.38 -5.02
C VAL A 531 34.74 -3.37 -3.90
N LEU A 532 34.77 -4.67 -4.20
CA LEU A 532 34.53 -5.80 -3.25
C LEU A 532 35.34 -5.67 -1.94
N PRO A 533 34.83 -6.18 -0.80
CA PRO A 533 35.59 -6.20 0.45
C PRO A 533 36.93 -6.90 0.26
N SER A 534 38.02 -6.29 0.77
CA SER A 534 39.36 -6.87 0.67
C SER A 534 39.43 -8.24 1.32
N ASN A 535 39.94 -9.25 0.62
CA ASN A 535 40.14 -10.59 1.18
C ASN A 535 41.46 -10.76 1.95
N ALA A 536 42.21 -9.67 2.12
CA ALA A 536 43.46 -9.70 2.88
C ALA A 536 43.21 -10.13 4.33
N GLY A 537 43.99 -11.12 4.81
CA GLY A 537 43.89 -11.65 6.17
C GLY A 537 42.63 -12.49 6.45
N GLN A 538 41.83 -12.78 5.42
CA GLN A 538 40.61 -13.58 5.56
C GLN A 538 40.85 -15.00 5.07
N PRO A 539 40.40 -16.03 5.81
CA PRO A 539 40.50 -17.39 5.34
C PRO A 539 39.53 -17.63 4.17
N PRO A 540 39.78 -18.66 3.33
CA PRO A 540 38.99 -18.91 2.12
C PRO A 540 37.47 -18.95 2.32
N SER A 541 36.98 -19.50 3.43
CA SER A 541 35.53 -19.61 3.73
C SER A 541 34.84 -18.25 3.98
N ARG A 542 35.65 -17.20 4.17
CA ARG A 542 35.18 -15.83 4.46
C ARG A 542 35.46 -14.86 3.32
N GLN A 543 36.00 -15.33 2.20
CA GLN A 543 36.31 -14.44 1.08
C GLN A 543 35.05 -13.89 0.41
N ALA A 544 35.05 -12.58 0.14
CA ALA A 544 34.05 -11.92 -0.68
C ALA A 544 34.52 -11.97 -2.14
N LEU A 545 33.81 -12.72 -2.96
CA LEU A 545 34.16 -13.02 -4.35
C LEU A 545 33.13 -12.41 -5.31
N ASP A 546 33.56 -12.16 -6.54
CA ASP A 546 32.74 -11.56 -7.59
C ASP A 546 31.68 -12.54 -8.09
N LYS A 547 30.41 -12.24 -7.80
CA LYS A 547 29.29 -13.11 -8.17
C LYS A 547 29.03 -13.16 -9.66
N ALA A 548 29.37 -12.13 -10.43
CA ALA A 548 29.24 -12.19 -11.88
C ALA A 548 30.30 -13.12 -12.51
N ILE A 549 31.50 -13.20 -11.91
CA ILE A 549 32.49 -14.20 -12.34
C ILE A 549 32.02 -15.62 -11.99
N GLU A 550 31.45 -15.83 -10.80
CA GLU A 550 30.98 -17.14 -10.37
C GLU A 550 29.81 -17.62 -11.25
N PHE A 551 28.82 -16.79 -11.54
CA PHE A 551 27.63 -17.22 -12.31
C PHE A 551 27.80 -17.20 -13.84
N ASN A 552 28.98 -16.81 -14.35
CA ASN A 552 29.29 -16.85 -15.78
C ASN A 552 29.00 -18.25 -16.37
N PRO A 553 28.06 -18.37 -17.34
CA PRO A 553 27.69 -19.65 -17.97
C PRO A 553 28.83 -20.36 -18.72
N SER A 554 29.96 -19.68 -18.96
CA SER A 554 31.17 -20.28 -19.55
C SER A 554 31.97 -21.12 -18.56
N ASN A 555 31.67 -21.03 -17.25
CA ASN A 555 32.36 -21.80 -16.22
C ASN A 555 32.07 -23.31 -16.35
N ALA A 556 33.02 -24.14 -15.92
CA ALA A 556 32.89 -25.61 -15.99
C ALA A 556 31.66 -26.13 -15.23
N SER A 557 31.29 -25.47 -14.12
CA SER A 557 30.03 -25.67 -13.43
C SER A 557 29.63 -24.45 -12.61
N TYR A 558 28.33 -24.27 -12.43
CA TYR A 558 27.70 -23.15 -11.75
C TYR A 558 26.26 -23.53 -11.35
N HIS A 559 25.70 -22.87 -10.34
CA HIS A 559 24.25 -22.87 -10.13
C HIS A 559 23.57 -21.97 -11.16
N PRO A 560 22.39 -22.37 -11.70
CA PRO A 560 21.87 -21.83 -12.96
C PRO A 560 21.17 -20.47 -12.81
N VAL A 561 21.88 -19.41 -12.42
CA VAL A 561 21.31 -18.06 -12.24
C VAL A 561 21.17 -17.32 -13.57
N GLU A 562 22.25 -17.23 -14.35
CA GLU A 562 22.26 -16.51 -15.63
C GLU A 562 21.82 -17.39 -16.81
N ALA A 563 21.95 -18.71 -16.71
CA ALA A 563 21.55 -19.68 -17.72
C ALA A 563 21.31 -21.06 -17.09
N ALA A 564 20.64 -21.96 -17.81
CA ALA A 564 20.45 -23.34 -17.38
C ALA A 564 21.79 -24.04 -17.08
N GLY A 565 21.76 -25.01 -16.17
CA GLY A 565 22.95 -25.73 -15.74
C GLY A 565 23.50 -26.65 -16.85
N THR A 566 24.81 -26.89 -16.82
CA THR A 566 25.48 -27.75 -17.84
C THR A 566 25.25 -29.25 -17.63
N ASN A 567 24.69 -29.66 -16.49
CA ASN A 567 24.44 -31.06 -16.17
C ASN A 567 23.07 -31.54 -16.65
N THR A 568 23.02 -32.11 -17.86
CA THR A 568 21.79 -32.64 -18.46
C THR A 568 21.63 -34.16 -18.26
N THR A 569 22.31 -34.76 -17.28
CA THR A 569 22.25 -36.22 -17.07
C THR A 569 20.97 -36.65 -16.36
N GLN A 570 20.55 -37.90 -16.58
CA GLN A 570 19.40 -38.49 -15.88
C GLN A 570 19.56 -38.42 -14.35
N ALA A 571 20.77 -38.66 -13.83
CA ALA A 571 21.05 -38.54 -12.40
C ALA A 571 20.72 -37.15 -11.84
N MET A 572 20.98 -36.08 -12.60
CA MET A 572 20.59 -34.73 -12.19
C MET A 572 19.07 -34.54 -12.24
N THR A 573 18.41 -35.03 -13.29
CA THR A 573 16.94 -35.03 -13.37
C THR A 573 16.31 -35.72 -12.15
N ASP A 574 16.80 -36.90 -11.79
CA ASP A 574 16.28 -37.67 -10.65
C ASP A 574 16.55 -36.95 -9.32
N SER A 575 17.73 -36.32 -9.18
CA SER A 575 18.07 -35.47 -8.03
C SER A 575 17.09 -34.30 -7.87
N LEU A 576 16.57 -33.73 -8.97
CA LEU A 576 15.67 -32.58 -8.92
C LEU A 576 14.19 -32.94 -8.71
N VAL A 577 13.77 -34.17 -9.04
CA VAL A 577 12.35 -34.59 -8.93
C VAL A 577 12.04 -35.30 -7.60
N GLY A 578 13.04 -35.91 -6.95
CA GLY A 578 12.82 -36.61 -5.68
C GLY A 578 12.44 -35.70 -4.50
N THR A 579 12.10 -36.32 -3.38
CA THR A 579 11.57 -35.65 -2.18
C THR A 579 12.64 -35.28 -1.16
N SER A 580 12.35 -34.26 -0.36
CA SER A 580 13.07 -33.89 0.86
C SER A 580 12.09 -33.20 1.83
N PRO A 581 12.30 -33.28 3.16
CA PRO A 581 11.58 -32.44 4.12
C PRO A 581 11.68 -30.94 3.82
N TYR A 582 12.73 -30.49 3.13
CA TYR A 582 12.95 -29.07 2.82
C TYR A 582 12.53 -28.67 1.40
N LYS A 583 12.03 -29.61 0.60
CA LYS A 583 11.77 -29.38 -0.82
C LYS A 583 10.73 -28.27 -1.02
N GLN A 584 11.10 -27.23 -1.75
CA GLN A 584 10.20 -26.12 -2.12
C GLN A 584 9.83 -26.16 -3.61
N TRP A 585 10.78 -26.50 -4.47
CA TRP A 585 10.59 -26.39 -5.93
C TRP A 585 11.12 -27.61 -6.69
N ASN A 586 10.33 -28.06 -7.67
CA ASN A 586 10.72 -29.12 -8.60
C ASN A 586 11.26 -28.51 -9.90
N PHE A 587 12.52 -28.08 -9.87
CA PHE A 587 13.20 -27.60 -11.06
C PHE A 587 13.54 -28.75 -12.03
N THR A 588 13.87 -28.38 -13.26
CA THR A 588 14.38 -29.29 -14.29
C THR A 588 15.81 -28.91 -14.67
N THR A 589 16.50 -29.76 -15.43
CA THR A 589 17.85 -29.45 -15.94
C THR A 589 17.89 -28.24 -16.89
N SER A 590 16.74 -27.84 -17.45
CA SER A 590 16.60 -26.62 -18.26
C SER A 590 16.20 -25.38 -17.46
N SER A 591 15.97 -25.53 -16.15
CA SER A 591 15.54 -24.44 -15.28
C SER A 591 16.70 -23.51 -14.93
N THR A 592 16.38 -22.23 -14.75
CA THR A 592 17.21 -21.26 -14.02
C THR A 592 16.68 -21.07 -12.60
N VAL A 593 17.53 -20.60 -11.69
CA VAL A 593 17.18 -20.28 -10.29
C VAL A 593 17.40 -18.79 -10.01
N ARG A 594 16.73 -18.29 -8.98
CA ARG A 594 16.86 -16.91 -8.50
C ARG A 594 17.92 -16.84 -7.42
N CYS A 595 18.53 -15.66 -7.25
CA CYS A 595 19.38 -15.43 -6.08
C CYS A 595 18.56 -15.64 -4.80
N VAL A 596 17.31 -15.16 -4.79
CA VAL A 596 16.43 -15.26 -3.62
C VAL A 596 15.80 -16.64 -3.39
N ASN A 597 15.98 -17.61 -4.31
CA ASN A 597 15.64 -19.00 -4.00
C ASN A 597 16.59 -19.60 -2.95
N CYS A 598 17.79 -19.01 -2.79
CA CYS A 598 18.74 -19.37 -1.73
C CYS A 598 18.87 -18.25 -0.68
N HIS A 599 18.93 -17.00 -1.13
CA HIS A 599 19.09 -15.82 -0.27
C HIS A 599 17.75 -15.15 -0.01
N GLY A 600 16.94 -15.66 0.91
CA GLY A 600 15.58 -15.17 1.16
C GLY A 600 15.16 -15.25 2.62
N ASP A 601 13.96 -14.76 2.89
CA ASP A 601 13.34 -14.73 4.20
C ASP A 601 12.89 -16.14 4.64
N PRO A 602 13.49 -16.74 5.68
CA PRO A 602 13.13 -18.06 6.17
C PRO A 602 11.65 -18.24 6.52
N ARG A 603 10.95 -17.15 6.85
CA ARG A 603 9.52 -17.18 7.19
C ARG A 603 8.63 -17.44 5.97
N LYS A 604 9.22 -17.46 4.76
CA LYS A 604 8.57 -17.84 3.51
C LYS A 604 8.72 -19.32 3.17
N TYR A 605 9.58 -20.04 3.89
CA TYR A 605 9.62 -21.50 3.78
C TYR A 605 8.33 -22.10 4.34
N ASP A 606 7.71 -23.00 3.57
CA ASP A 606 6.55 -23.77 4.01
C ASP A 606 6.66 -25.19 3.44
N ALA A 607 6.77 -26.19 4.32
CA ALA A 607 6.92 -27.58 3.92
C ALA A 607 5.61 -28.18 3.35
N THR A 608 4.46 -27.58 3.68
CA THR A 608 3.13 -28.07 3.31
C THR A 608 2.58 -27.37 2.08
N THR A 609 2.80 -26.06 1.99
CA THR A 609 2.35 -25.19 0.91
C THR A 609 3.52 -24.36 0.40
N PRO A 610 4.51 -24.97 -0.28
CA PRO A 610 5.65 -24.25 -0.84
C PRO A 610 5.23 -23.01 -1.63
N PRO A 611 5.90 -21.85 -1.48
CA PRO A 611 5.61 -20.70 -2.30
C PRO A 611 6.03 -20.98 -3.74
N ALA A 612 5.36 -20.35 -4.70
CA ALA A 612 5.81 -20.39 -6.09
C ALA A 612 7.27 -19.90 -6.21
N ALA A 613 8.06 -20.46 -7.11
CA ALA A 613 9.48 -20.07 -7.27
C ALA A 613 9.67 -18.57 -7.60
N GLY A 614 8.69 -17.96 -8.26
CA GLY A 614 8.64 -16.52 -8.58
C GLY A 614 8.03 -15.64 -7.48
N ALA A 615 7.65 -16.21 -6.34
CA ALA A 615 7.00 -15.49 -5.24
C ALA A 615 7.92 -14.48 -4.55
N ASP A 616 7.34 -13.69 -3.64
CA ASP A 616 8.06 -12.76 -2.79
C ASP A 616 8.79 -13.50 -1.65
N LEU A 617 10.10 -13.68 -1.83
CA LEU A 617 11.01 -14.29 -0.87
C LEU A 617 11.90 -13.26 -0.13
N ALA A 618 11.67 -11.96 -0.35
CA ALA A 618 12.40 -10.79 0.16
C ALA A 618 13.73 -11.03 0.92
N PRO A 619 14.90 -10.68 0.37
CA PRO A 619 16.20 -10.91 1.01
C PRO A 619 16.54 -9.84 2.07
N HIS A 620 15.63 -9.49 2.98
CA HIS A 620 15.92 -8.44 3.97
C HIS A 620 16.74 -8.98 5.14
N THR A 621 16.22 -10.01 5.80
CA THR A 621 16.79 -10.62 7.01
C THR A 621 16.61 -12.13 7.00
N SER A 622 17.51 -12.83 7.68
CA SER A 622 17.45 -14.26 7.95
C SER A 622 18.19 -14.60 9.24
N GLU A 623 17.68 -15.55 10.01
CA GLU A 623 18.40 -16.16 11.11
C GLU A 623 19.58 -17.04 10.63
N TYR A 624 19.56 -17.46 9.36
CA TYR A 624 20.62 -18.24 8.74
C TYR A 624 21.67 -17.32 8.09
N ARG A 625 22.94 -17.54 8.45
CA ARG A 625 24.10 -16.77 7.97
C ARG A 625 24.16 -16.78 6.45
N GLY A 626 24.31 -15.61 5.84
CA GLY A 626 24.30 -15.41 4.39
C GLY A 626 22.94 -14.98 3.84
N LEU A 627 22.02 -14.56 4.71
CA LEU A 627 20.62 -14.29 4.36
C LEU A 627 19.93 -15.51 3.74
N LEU A 628 20.21 -16.71 4.24
CA LEU A 628 19.77 -17.94 3.59
C LEU A 628 18.30 -18.25 3.92
N LEU A 629 17.56 -18.84 2.98
CA LEU A 629 16.17 -19.25 3.19
C LEU A 629 16.04 -20.45 4.16
N GLN A 630 17.08 -21.28 4.21
CA GLN A 630 17.22 -22.44 5.11
C GLN A 630 18.69 -22.59 5.51
N ASP A 631 18.93 -23.37 6.56
CA ASP A 631 20.28 -23.57 7.09
C ASP A 631 21.22 -24.24 6.08
N TYR A 632 22.49 -23.90 6.19
CA TYR A 632 23.59 -24.52 5.47
C TYR A 632 24.88 -24.45 6.29
N ARG A 633 25.36 -25.63 6.67
CA ARG A 633 26.61 -25.78 7.39
C ARG A 633 27.80 -25.77 6.44
N ASP A 634 28.53 -24.66 6.45
CA ASP A 634 29.60 -24.38 5.46
C ASP A 634 31.00 -24.16 6.05
N ARG A 635 31.13 -23.96 7.36
CA ARG A 635 32.39 -23.53 8.02
C ARG A 635 32.84 -24.43 9.16
N VAL A 636 31.88 -24.98 9.89
CA VAL A 636 32.15 -25.85 11.03
C VAL A 636 31.97 -27.28 10.54
N LEU A 637 33.01 -28.09 10.60
CA LEU A 637 32.93 -29.51 10.25
C LEU A 637 32.25 -30.29 11.37
N LYS A 638 31.78 -31.51 11.07
CA LYS A 638 31.18 -32.39 12.08
C LYS A 638 32.21 -32.86 13.10
N SER A 639 31.73 -33.22 14.29
CA SER A 639 32.57 -33.95 15.25
C SER A 639 32.61 -35.44 14.90
N SER A 640 33.58 -36.16 15.46
CA SER A 640 33.79 -37.59 15.14
C SER A 640 32.58 -38.49 15.40
N ILE A 641 31.69 -38.11 16.30
CA ILE A 641 30.50 -38.89 16.69
C ILE A 641 29.18 -38.27 16.18
N GLU A 642 29.26 -37.17 15.44
CA GLU A 642 28.08 -36.46 14.99
C GLU A 642 27.48 -37.15 13.75
N GLY A 643 26.24 -37.61 13.88
CA GLY A 643 25.50 -38.26 12.80
C GLY A 643 25.06 -37.28 11.70
N TYR A 644 24.52 -37.84 10.62
CA TYR A 644 23.82 -37.06 9.60
C TYR A 644 22.63 -36.28 10.20
N ALA A 645 22.46 -35.04 9.76
CA ALA A 645 21.26 -34.26 10.03
C ALA A 645 20.87 -33.49 8.76
N ALA A 646 19.63 -33.69 8.30
CA ALA A 646 19.11 -33.06 7.09
C ALA A 646 19.20 -31.52 7.12
N ALA A 647 19.06 -30.94 8.32
CA ALA A 647 19.13 -29.51 8.57
C ALA A 647 20.47 -28.89 8.14
N ASP A 648 21.59 -29.62 8.27
CA ASP A 648 22.92 -29.11 7.86
C ASP A 648 23.01 -28.84 6.35
N PHE A 649 22.08 -29.42 5.57
CA PHE A 649 22.03 -29.40 4.11
C PHE A 649 20.71 -28.81 3.57
N ALA A 650 19.88 -28.23 4.44
CA ALA A 650 18.51 -27.84 4.13
C ALA A 650 18.42 -26.89 2.92
N LEU A 651 19.37 -25.96 2.78
CA LEU A 651 19.45 -25.07 1.61
C LEU A 651 19.54 -25.81 0.27
N CYS A 652 20.38 -26.85 0.18
CA CYS A 652 20.52 -27.66 -1.03
C CYS A 652 19.21 -28.39 -1.35
N TYR A 653 18.56 -28.87 -0.28
CA TYR A 653 17.33 -29.64 -0.37
C TYR A 653 16.06 -28.84 -0.65
N LEU A 654 16.15 -27.50 -0.73
CA LEU A 654 15.10 -26.68 -1.33
C LEU A 654 14.79 -27.11 -2.77
N CYS A 655 15.82 -27.57 -3.50
CA CYS A 655 15.74 -27.97 -4.91
C CYS A 655 16.12 -29.43 -5.15
N HIS A 656 17.05 -29.98 -4.38
CA HIS A 656 17.50 -31.37 -4.52
C HIS A 656 16.71 -32.30 -3.60
N ALA A 657 16.51 -33.54 -4.05
CA ALA A 657 16.00 -34.62 -3.24
C ALA A 657 17.03 -35.03 -2.18
N GLU A 658 16.58 -35.44 -1.01
CA GLU A 658 17.46 -35.89 0.07
C GLU A 658 17.87 -37.37 -0.10
N GLU A 659 16.92 -38.23 -0.48
CA GLU A 659 17.12 -39.68 -0.57
C GLU A 659 18.39 -40.09 -1.35
N PRO A 660 18.72 -39.47 -2.51
CA PRO A 660 19.89 -39.87 -3.28
C PRO A 660 21.24 -39.67 -2.57
N PHE A 661 21.28 -38.82 -1.54
CA PHE A 661 22.48 -38.57 -0.73
C PHE A 661 22.59 -39.53 0.46
N LEU A 662 21.52 -40.25 0.80
CA LEU A 662 21.46 -41.20 1.91
C LEU A 662 21.37 -42.66 1.46
N ASN A 663 21.30 -42.92 0.16
CA ASN A 663 21.22 -44.27 -0.40
C ASN A 663 22.43 -44.59 -1.29
N GLN A 664 23.30 -45.49 -0.80
CA GLN A 664 24.51 -45.97 -1.51
C GLN A 664 24.19 -46.70 -2.83
N SER A 665 22.96 -47.19 -3.00
CA SER A 665 22.51 -47.86 -4.22
C SER A 665 21.85 -46.90 -5.22
N SER A 666 21.68 -45.62 -4.86
CA SER A 666 20.99 -44.64 -5.70
C SER A 666 21.88 -44.22 -6.88
N SER A 667 21.28 -44.18 -8.08
CA SER A 667 21.90 -43.58 -9.28
C SER A 667 21.43 -42.14 -9.53
N ALA A 668 20.63 -41.58 -8.62
CA ALA A 668 20.04 -40.24 -8.72
C ALA A 668 21.00 -39.12 -8.28
N THR A 669 22.31 -39.39 -8.20
CA THR A 669 23.38 -38.39 -8.17
C THR A 669 24.52 -38.86 -9.06
N ASN A 670 25.35 -37.92 -9.57
CA ASN A 670 26.52 -38.29 -10.37
C ASN A 670 27.70 -38.85 -9.53
N PHE A 671 27.52 -39.03 -8.22
CA PHE A 671 28.52 -39.57 -7.30
C PHE A 671 27.85 -40.50 -6.28
N ARG A 672 27.95 -41.82 -6.51
CA ARG A 672 27.24 -42.87 -5.73
C ARG A 672 27.63 -42.98 -4.26
N LEU A 673 28.73 -42.34 -3.84
CA LEU A 673 29.24 -42.43 -2.47
C LEU A 673 28.92 -41.21 -1.60
N HIS A 674 27.93 -40.39 -1.97
CA HIS A 674 27.47 -39.31 -1.09
C HIS A 674 27.15 -39.83 0.32
N ARG A 675 26.34 -40.89 0.43
CA ARG A 675 25.98 -41.50 1.73
C ARG A 675 27.20 -41.91 2.56
N GLU A 676 28.19 -42.52 1.92
CA GLU A 676 29.41 -42.92 2.63
C GLU A 676 30.07 -41.71 3.29
N HIS A 677 30.13 -40.58 2.60
CA HIS A 677 30.77 -39.38 3.13
C HIS A 677 29.91 -38.66 4.17
N VAL A 678 28.60 -38.55 3.96
CA VAL A 678 27.73 -37.75 4.85
C VAL A 678 27.17 -38.52 6.05
N ASP A 679 27.25 -39.86 6.05
CA ASP A 679 26.69 -40.73 7.10
C ASP A 679 27.57 -41.94 7.46
N GLY A 680 28.58 -42.27 6.65
CA GLY A 680 29.40 -43.48 6.82
C GLY A 680 30.76 -43.30 7.50
N LEU A 681 31.18 -42.07 7.82
CA LEU A 681 32.53 -41.77 8.32
C LEU A 681 32.62 -41.60 9.84
N ALA A 682 31.60 -42.02 10.60
CA ALA A 682 31.60 -41.92 12.06
C ALA A 682 32.88 -42.53 12.67
N GLY A 683 33.57 -41.75 13.50
CA GLY A 683 34.83 -42.14 14.16
C GLY A 683 36.09 -42.06 13.28
N ALA A 684 35.99 -41.76 11.98
CA ALA A 684 37.13 -41.50 11.11
C ALA A 684 37.63 -40.06 11.26
N GLY A 685 38.84 -39.74 10.79
CA GLY A 685 39.35 -38.36 10.79
C GLY A 685 40.76 -38.16 11.33
N SER A 686 41.25 -36.94 11.11
CA SER A 686 42.51 -36.40 11.63
C SER A 686 42.30 -35.36 12.74
N GLY A 687 41.05 -35.10 13.12
CA GLY A 687 40.68 -34.14 14.17
C GLY A 687 40.37 -32.75 13.62
N GLY A 688 39.94 -31.84 14.50
CA GLY A 688 39.61 -30.46 14.13
C GLY A 688 38.22 -30.31 13.48
N ILE A 689 37.64 -29.11 13.59
CA ILE A 689 36.28 -28.82 13.14
C ILE A 689 36.17 -27.53 12.32
N ASP A 690 37.30 -26.99 11.86
CA ASP A 690 37.38 -25.76 11.08
C ASP A 690 37.69 -26.10 9.62
N ILE A 691 36.79 -25.73 8.70
CA ILE A 691 36.91 -26.02 7.27
C ILE A 691 38.15 -25.36 6.63
N ASP A 692 38.66 -24.28 7.23
CA ASP A 692 39.82 -23.57 6.70
C ASP A 692 41.14 -24.17 7.20
N THR A 693 41.10 -25.07 8.19
CA THR A 693 42.31 -25.70 8.74
C THR A 693 42.74 -26.89 7.88
N ALA A 694 43.90 -26.77 7.25
CA ALA A 694 44.53 -27.82 6.44
C ALA A 694 44.55 -29.18 7.19
N GLY A 695 43.96 -30.21 6.60
CA GLY A 695 43.89 -31.56 7.15
C GLY A 695 42.88 -31.72 8.30
N ALA A 696 42.11 -30.70 8.66
CA ALA A 696 41.02 -30.84 9.63
C ALA A 696 39.86 -31.67 9.04
N GLY A 697 39.10 -32.31 9.92
CA GLY A 697 38.00 -33.17 9.55
C GLY A 697 37.99 -34.40 10.42
N GLN A 698 36.84 -34.66 11.02
CA GLN A 698 36.57 -35.86 11.78
C GLN A 698 35.08 -36.21 11.68
N GLY A 699 34.78 -37.50 11.54
CA GLY A 699 33.42 -37.96 11.37
C GLY A 699 32.88 -37.71 9.96
N ASN A 700 31.57 -37.55 9.87
CA ASN A 700 30.87 -37.36 8.62
C ASN A 700 31.24 -36.04 7.93
N ALA A 701 31.40 -36.09 6.62
CA ALA A 701 31.67 -34.91 5.83
C ALA A 701 30.42 -34.02 5.68
N VAL A 702 30.64 -32.71 5.52
CA VAL A 702 29.62 -31.75 5.07
C VAL A 702 29.77 -31.47 3.58
N CYS A 703 28.69 -31.08 2.89
CA CYS A 703 28.74 -30.80 1.45
C CYS A 703 29.79 -29.75 1.09
N ALA A 704 30.02 -28.77 1.96
CA ALA A 704 31.00 -27.70 1.75
C ALA A 704 32.45 -28.19 1.64
N GLU A 705 32.78 -29.42 2.08
CA GLU A 705 34.13 -29.96 1.92
C GLU A 705 34.46 -30.31 0.46
N CYS A 706 33.45 -30.71 -0.33
CA CYS A 706 33.59 -31.04 -1.75
C CYS A 706 32.98 -29.97 -2.69
N HIS A 707 32.06 -29.17 -2.19
CA HIS A 707 31.33 -28.12 -2.90
C HIS A 707 31.57 -26.75 -2.25
N PHE A 708 32.83 -26.40 -1.99
CA PHE A 708 33.20 -25.29 -1.11
C PHE A 708 32.74 -23.92 -1.64
N ARG A 709 32.89 -23.68 -2.94
CA ARG A 709 32.34 -22.56 -3.69
C ARG A 709 31.04 -23.02 -4.31
N ILE A 710 29.95 -22.85 -3.58
CA ILE A 710 28.63 -23.35 -3.98
C ILE A 710 28.13 -22.71 -5.28
N HIS A 711 28.44 -21.45 -5.55
CA HIS A 711 27.92 -20.79 -6.76
C HIS A 711 28.55 -21.33 -8.04
N SER A 712 29.83 -21.70 -8.00
CA SER A 712 30.61 -22.12 -9.17
C SER A 712 31.99 -22.65 -8.78
N THR A 713 32.63 -23.39 -9.70
CA THR A 713 34.04 -23.77 -9.60
C THR A 713 35.02 -22.68 -10.13
N ALA A 714 34.51 -21.52 -10.52
CA ALA A 714 35.31 -20.30 -10.68
C ALA A 714 35.78 -19.75 -9.31
N LEU A 715 36.86 -18.96 -9.31
CA LEU A 715 37.45 -18.35 -8.10
C LEU A 715 37.73 -19.34 -6.94
N ARG A 716 37.99 -20.60 -7.32
CA ARG A 716 38.46 -21.71 -6.48
C ARG A 716 39.71 -21.37 -5.67
N VAL A 717 39.90 -22.07 -4.55
CA VAL A 717 41.05 -21.90 -3.66
C VAL A 717 42.34 -22.35 -4.35
N ALA A 718 42.34 -23.56 -4.93
CA ALA A 718 43.48 -24.09 -5.66
C ALA A 718 43.21 -24.03 -7.17
N PRO A 719 44.13 -23.51 -8.02
CA PRO A 719 43.94 -23.40 -9.46
C PRO A 719 43.64 -24.71 -10.21
N GLN A 720 43.81 -25.87 -9.61
CA GLN A 720 43.44 -27.16 -10.20
C GLN A 720 41.96 -27.54 -9.99
N ASP A 721 41.25 -26.93 -9.03
CA ASP A 721 39.90 -27.32 -8.59
C ASP A 721 38.75 -26.74 -9.45
N ALA A 722 38.93 -26.68 -10.77
CA ALA A 722 37.91 -26.17 -11.71
C ALA A 722 37.10 -27.31 -12.32
N TYR A 723 36.62 -28.23 -11.48
CA TYR A 723 35.99 -29.45 -11.98
C TYR A 723 34.52 -29.21 -12.40
N PRO A 724 33.95 -30.07 -13.26
CA PRO A 724 32.50 -30.10 -13.46
C PRO A 724 31.77 -30.60 -12.19
N ARG A 725 30.44 -30.50 -12.19
CA ARG A 725 29.56 -30.96 -11.09
C ARG A 725 29.72 -30.20 -9.76
N LEU A 726 30.13 -28.93 -9.82
CA LEU A 726 30.36 -28.06 -8.66
C LEU A 726 31.42 -28.58 -7.70
N ILE A 727 32.34 -29.43 -8.16
CA ILE A 727 33.39 -29.97 -7.30
C ILE A 727 34.54 -28.98 -7.22
N ASN A 728 34.74 -28.43 -6.03
CA ASN A 728 35.92 -27.67 -5.65
C ASN A 728 36.14 -27.87 -4.15
N PHE A 729 37.36 -28.24 -3.78
CA PHE A 729 37.62 -28.73 -2.45
C PHE A 729 37.87 -27.58 -1.47
N ALA A 730 37.43 -27.79 -0.24
CA ALA A 730 37.71 -26.90 0.88
C ALA A 730 39.20 -26.96 1.30
N PRO A 731 39.72 -25.93 1.99
CA PRO A 731 41.12 -25.89 2.44
C PRO A 731 41.53 -27.06 3.35
N ASN A 732 40.58 -27.66 4.07
CA ASN A 732 40.86 -28.81 4.91
C ASN A 732 41.21 -30.08 4.10
N VAL A 733 40.79 -30.17 2.85
CA VAL A 733 41.17 -31.26 1.93
C VAL A 733 42.58 -31.01 1.40
N GLN A 734 43.47 -31.99 1.55
CA GLN A 734 44.89 -31.83 1.26
C GLN A 734 45.30 -32.59 -0.01
N PRO A 735 46.35 -32.14 -0.72
CA PRO A 735 46.91 -32.89 -1.83
C PRO A 735 47.61 -34.17 -1.36
N LEU A 736 47.37 -35.31 -2.03
CA LEU A 736 48.15 -36.53 -1.85
C LEU A 736 49.37 -36.50 -2.78
N GLY A 737 50.58 -36.55 -2.22
CA GLY A 737 51.82 -36.50 -3.01
C GLY A 737 51.95 -35.24 -3.88
N GLY A 738 51.38 -34.11 -3.42
CA GLY A 738 51.34 -32.85 -4.17
C GLY A 738 50.20 -32.75 -5.19
N THR A 739 49.41 -33.81 -5.37
CA THR A 739 48.25 -33.82 -6.28
C THR A 739 46.96 -33.69 -5.50
N LEU A 740 46.13 -32.70 -5.86
CA LEU A 740 44.74 -32.61 -5.46
C LEU A 740 43.92 -32.70 -6.74
N SER A 741 43.18 -33.81 -6.94
CA SER A 741 42.39 -33.96 -8.17
C SER A 741 41.10 -34.74 -8.02
N TRP A 742 40.15 -34.39 -8.90
CA TRP A 742 38.95 -35.16 -9.18
C TRP A 742 38.80 -35.41 -10.69
N GLU A 743 38.42 -36.62 -11.05
CA GLU A 743 38.10 -37.01 -12.43
C GLU A 743 36.67 -37.56 -12.51
N SER A 744 35.83 -37.00 -13.38
CA SER A 744 34.52 -37.59 -13.67
C SER A 744 34.68 -38.94 -14.39
N ARG A 745 33.95 -39.97 -13.96
CA ARG A 745 33.88 -41.27 -14.63
C ARG A 745 32.43 -41.70 -14.85
N ALA A 746 32.21 -42.67 -15.73
CA ALA A 746 30.86 -43.22 -15.94
C ALA A 746 30.35 -43.86 -14.63
N GLY A 747 29.29 -43.31 -14.05
CA GLY A 747 28.72 -43.80 -12.79
C GLY A 747 29.43 -43.34 -11.51
N GLY A 748 30.35 -42.37 -11.58
CA GLY A 748 31.03 -41.85 -10.39
C GLY A 748 32.17 -40.88 -10.68
N GLY A 749 33.20 -40.92 -9.86
CA GLY A 749 34.41 -40.11 -10.02
C GLY A 749 35.63 -40.76 -9.39
N SER A 750 36.81 -40.24 -9.66
CA SER A 750 38.04 -40.68 -9.00
C SER A 750 38.71 -39.50 -8.31
N CYS A 751 39.20 -39.71 -7.09
CA CYS A 751 39.92 -38.68 -6.34
C CYS A 751 41.38 -39.07 -6.09
N THR A 752 42.26 -38.07 -6.19
CA THR A 752 43.64 -38.13 -5.67
C THR A 752 43.84 -37.01 -4.67
N LEU A 753 43.72 -37.30 -3.37
CA LEU A 753 43.68 -36.33 -2.28
C LEU A 753 43.83 -37.00 -0.91
N VAL A 754 43.95 -36.20 0.16
CA VAL A 754 43.85 -36.64 1.55
C VAL A 754 42.66 -35.92 2.19
N CYS A 755 41.71 -36.68 2.75
CA CYS A 755 40.51 -36.15 3.41
C CYS A 755 40.21 -36.96 4.65
N HIS A 756 39.87 -36.32 5.78
CA HIS A 756 39.60 -37.01 7.06
C HIS A 756 40.72 -37.99 7.46
N GLY A 757 41.98 -37.61 7.22
CA GLY A 757 43.17 -38.44 7.50
C GLY A 757 43.30 -39.69 6.61
N LYS A 758 42.46 -39.84 5.58
CA LYS A 758 42.48 -40.95 4.64
C LYS A 758 43.12 -40.54 3.32
N ASP A 759 44.01 -41.37 2.81
CA ASP A 759 44.59 -41.22 1.47
C ASP A 759 43.64 -41.79 0.40
N HIS A 760 43.37 -40.99 -0.63
CA HIS A 760 42.68 -41.36 -1.85
C HIS A 760 43.71 -41.29 -2.98
N ASN A 761 44.12 -42.41 -3.56
CA ASN A 761 45.13 -42.46 -4.62
C ASN A 761 44.51 -43.02 -5.90
N GLY A 762 44.10 -42.15 -6.84
CA GLY A 762 43.38 -42.56 -8.05
C GLY A 762 42.18 -43.47 -7.75
N THR A 763 41.58 -43.29 -6.56
CA THR A 763 40.60 -44.24 -6.06
C THR A 763 39.28 -44.00 -6.77
N ASN A 764 38.68 -45.07 -7.32
CA ASN A 764 37.44 -44.97 -8.06
C ASN A 764 36.25 -45.10 -7.12
N TYR A 765 35.28 -44.21 -7.30
CA TYR A 765 34.11 -44.06 -6.45
C TYR A 765 32.82 -44.13 -7.22
#